data_AF-A0A7K2P3M6-F1
#
_entry.id   AF-A0A7K2P3M6-F1
#
_cell.length_a   1.000
_cell.length_b   1.000
_cell.length_c   1.000
_cell.angle_alpha   90.00
_cell.angle_beta   90.00
_cell.angle_gamma   90.00
#
_symmetry.space_group_name_H-M   'P 1'
#
loop_
_entity.id
_entity.type
_entity.pdbx_description
1 polymer ?
#
loop_
_entity_poly.entity_id
_entity_poly.type
_entity_poly.pdbx_seq_one_letter_code
_entity_poly.pdbx_strand_id
1 'polypeptide(L)'
;PQSPGVVYGHGVALGRRVRDLLGAEEAARAVVLGYAETATGLGHSVADGLGPAPYLHSTRRPVAGVARAGGFEESHSHATSHLLLPEDPALLAGDGPLVLVDDEFSTGNTVLNTVRALHERYPRKRYVVVALVDMRSPADAGRLDDFAREIGARVDLVTTASGTVRLPPGVLEKGQELVARHEATATEPTGPAPAAPPAGSVERVRLRWPHHVPDGGRHGFTAAHRAGLEAALPAMAAQIAEALPAGARRVLVLGFEELMYAPLRLAHALEQTVGADVDVRYSTTTRSPVLAVDDPGYAIRTRLVFPAHDDPADGPGERYAYNVAGGGFDAVVAVVDSAADTPALHAPDGLPARLAAHVPHVLLAVVPSYVPRPPHDTERPSMLPEPLRGPDFSSYAPDEVGWLLQDLSDVTLEAPTEEREEAIQSGGAHYAESLPVEYQPSEQYQDLFHAALETSAARLARAVGAVTEIVLAERSPRPVLVSLARAGTPVGVLMRRWAQFRHGLDLPHYAVSIVRGRGIDANALRWLADHHDPADVVFVDGWTGKGAITRELAAALRAFEATDGITGFDPEIAVLADPGSCVRTYGTRDDFLIPSACLNSTVSGLISRTVLRADLVGPHDFHGAKFYRELAAADLSPDFLDAVSARFLDVTDTVDAQAKDLLSADRTPTWEGWAAVERISEEYGIHDVNLVKPGVGETTRVMLRRVPWKVLARTGAGADLDHVRLLAEQRGVPVEEVADLPYTCVGLIHPQYTRGATGADGKAVTL
;
A
#
# COMPACT_ATOMS: atom_id res chain seq x y z
N PRO A 1 8.53 31.16 -11.01
CA PRO A 1 7.25 30.52 -11.41
C PRO A 1 6.74 31.03 -12.77
N GLN A 2 6.23 30.14 -13.62
CA GLN A 2 5.71 30.45 -14.96
C GLN A 2 4.40 29.69 -15.24
N SER A 3 3.60 30.08 -16.25
CA SER A 3 2.42 29.30 -16.67
C SER A 3 2.83 27.87 -17.07
N PRO A 4 2.14 26.84 -16.56
CA PRO A 4 2.46 25.44 -16.88
C PRO A 4 2.26 25.12 -18.37
N GLY A 5 1.23 25.68 -19.02
CA GLY A 5 1.02 25.52 -20.46
C GLY A 5 2.18 26.08 -21.30
N VAL A 6 2.80 27.18 -20.87
CA VAL A 6 3.99 27.74 -21.53
C VAL A 6 5.20 26.81 -21.37
N VAL A 7 5.48 26.35 -20.15
CA VAL A 7 6.62 25.47 -19.85
C VAL A 7 6.50 24.15 -20.62
N TYR A 8 5.34 23.49 -20.51
CA TYR A 8 5.07 22.23 -21.21
C TYR A 8 5.10 22.41 -22.73
N GLY A 9 4.46 23.47 -23.25
CA GLY A 9 4.36 23.75 -24.68
C GLY A 9 5.71 23.94 -25.36
N HIS A 10 6.68 24.61 -24.72
CA HIS A 10 8.02 24.77 -25.26
C HIS A 10 8.78 23.45 -25.39
N GLY A 11 8.67 22.57 -24.40
CA GLY A 11 9.27 21.23 -24.47
C GLY A 11 8.64 20.36 -25.56
N VAL A 12 7.31 20.35 -25.67
CA VAL A 12 6.59 19.63 -26.72
C VAL A 12 6.96 20.16 -28.11
N ALA A 13 7.11 21.48 -28.28
CA ALA A 13 7.52 22.07 -29.54
C ALA A 13 8.93 21.64 -29.96
N LEU A 14 9.87 21.55 -29.02
CA LEU A 14 11.20 20.98 -29.27
C LEU A 14 11.11 19.51 -29.70
N GLY A 15 10.32 18.71 -28.99
CA GLY A 15 10.06 17.30 -29.36
C GLY A 15 9.52 17.15 -30.78
N ARG A 16 8.56 17.99 -31.19
CA ARG A 16 8.04 17.98 -32.57
C ARG A 16 9.12 18.30 -33.61
N ARG A 17 10.00 19.26 -33.33
CA ARG A 17 11.14 19.59 -34.21
C ARG A 17 12.13 18.44 -34.33
N VAL A 18 12.37 17.70 -33.24
CA VAL A 18 13.21 16.49 -33.29
C VAL A 18 12.51 15.40 -34.12
N ARG A 19 11.19 15.23 -33.98
CA ARG A 19 10.42 14.28 -34.81
C ARG A 19 10.50 14.63 -36.29
N ASP A 20 10.40 15.90 -36.64
CA ASP A 20 10.51 16.37 -38.03
C ASP A 20 11.93 16.12 -38.59
N LEU A 21 12.96 16.26 -37.75
CA LEU A 21 14.36 16.00 -38.10
C LEU A 21 14.68 14.50 -38.29
N LEU A 22 14.07 13.64 -37.48
CA LEU A 22 14.27 12.18 -37.51
C LEU A 22 13.39 11.49 -38.56
N GLY A 23 12.19 12.02 -38.80
CA GLY A 23 11.15 11.31 -39.53
C GLY A 23 10.46 10.25 -38.66
N ALA A 24 9.30 9.74 -39.12
CA ALA A 24 8.44 8.87 -38.32
C ALA A 24 9.10 7.55 -37.91
N GLU A 25 9.87 6.92 -38.80
CA GLU A 25 10.50 5.62 -38.57
C GLU A 25 11.62 5.72 -37.51
N GLU A 26 12.53 6.67 -37.64
CA GLU A 26 13.60 6.86 -36.66
C GLU A 26 13.06 7.38 -35.31
N ALA A 27 12.06 8.27 -35.33
CA ALA A 27 11.42 8.75 -34.12
C ALA A 27 10.72 7.63 -33.33
N ALA A 28 10.15 6.62 -34.01
CA ALA A 28 9.51 5.47 -33.37
C ALA A 28 10.51 4.56 -32.62
N ARG A 29 11.79 4.60 -32.99
CA ARG A 29 12.87 3.82 -32.34
C ARG A 29 13.77 4.68 -31.45
N ALA A 30 13.46 5.97 -31.32
CA ALA A 30 14.27 6.90 -30.55
C ALA A 30 14.07 6.68 -29.05
N VAL A 31 15.10 6.98 -28.27
CA VAL A 31 15.04 7.06 -26.80
C VAL A 31 15.41 8.48 -26.39
N VAL A 32 14.66 9.06 -25.45
CA VAL A 32 14.94 10.40 -24.93
C VAL A 32 15.59 10.27 -23.54
N LEU A 33 16.73 10.93 -23.35
CA LEU A 33 17.47 10.99 -22.10
C LEU A 33 17.57 12.44 -21.62
N GLY A 34 16.91 12.77 -20.51
CA GLY A 34 17.04 14.10 -19.88
C GLY A 34 18.08 14.12 -18.77
N TYR A 35 18.69 15.27 -18.55
CA TYR A 35 19.67 15.44 -17.47
C TYR A 35 19.01 15.94 -16.18
N ALA A 36 19.22 15.21 -15.09
CA ALA A 36 18.95 15.77 -13.77
C ALA A 36 19.91 16.94 -13.49
N GLU A 37 19.49 17.97 -12.78
CA GLU A 37 18.15 18.11 -12.21
C GLU A 37 17.18 18.82 -13.17
N THR A 38 17.67 19.86 -13.86
CA THR A 38 16.85 20.90 -14.49
C THR A 38 16.16 20.48 -15.78
N ALA A 39 16.65 19.44 -16.46
CA ALA A 39 16.10 18.98 -17.73
C ALA A 39 15.23 17.72 -17.61
N THR A 40 14.89 17.28 -16.39
CA THR A 40 13.99 16.13 -16.16
C THR A 40 12.57 16.39 -16.68
N GLY A 41 11.99 17.55 -16.35
CA GLY A 41 10.67 17.96 -16.86
C GLY A 41 10.69 18.32 -18.35
N LEU A 42 11.76 18.96 -18.80
CA LEU A 42 11.95 19.33 -20.21
C LEU A 42 12.09 18.09 -21.09
N GLY A 43 12.89 17.12 -20.68
CA GLY A 43 13.12 15.88 -21.41
C GLY A 43 11.85 15.05 -21.60
N HIS A 44 11.03 14.93 -20.55
CA HIS A 44 9.70 14.34 -20.68
C HIS A 44 8.84 15.08 -21.71
N SER A 45 8.79 16.41 -21.63
CA SER A 45 8.01 17.24 -22.57
C SER A 45 8.51 17.09 -24.01
N VAL A 46 9.83 16.90 -24.22
CA VAL A 46 10.41 16.57 -25.53
C VAL A 46 9.96 15.18 -25.99
N ALA A 47 9.97 14.18 -25.11
CA ALA A 47 9.44 12.84 -25.42
C ALA A 47 7.94 12.90 -25.79
N ASP A 48 7.17 13.78 -25.15
CA ASP A 48 5.76 14.03 -25.48
C ASP A 48 5.59 14.56 -26.91
N GLY A 49 6.42 15.52 -27.31
CA GLY A 49 6.44 16.03 -28.67
C GLY A 49 6.91 15.00 -29.72
N LEU A 50 7.80 14.09 -29.32
CA LEU A 50 8.31 13.01 -30.19
C LEU A 50 7.26 11.94 -30.44
N GLY A 51 6.40 11.66 -29.45
CA GLY A 51 5.30 10.71 -29.52
C GLY A 51 5.66 9.39 -28.85
N PRO A 52 5.97 8.30 -29.58
CA PRO A 52 6.11 6.96 -29.02
C PRO A 52 7.42 6.71 -28.24
N ALA A 53 8.38 7.63 -28.30
CA ALA A 53 9.70 7.41 -27.72
C ALA A 53 9.64 7.30 -26.20
N PRO A 54 10.24 6.24 -25.60
CA PRO A 54 10.37 6.15 -24.16
C PRO A 54 11.36 7.21 -23.65
N TYR A 55 11.15 7.62 -22.41
CA TYR A 55 11.95 8.62 -21.72
C TYR A 55 12.69 8.02 -20.52
N LEU A 56 13.95 8.39 -20.35
CA LEU A 56 14.77 8.15 -19.17
C LEU A 56 15.35 9.49 -18.71
N HIS A 57 15.58 9.68 -17.43
CA HIS A 57 16.47 10.76 -16.97
C HIS A 57 17.60 10.24 -16.10
N SER A 58 18.72 10.95 -16.10
CA SER A 58 19.73 10.74 -15.07
C SER A 58 19.17 11.15 -13.70
N THR A 59 19.73 10.60 -12.63
CA THR A 59 19.34 10.96 -11.27
C THR A 59 20.57 11.07 -10.38
N ARG A 60 20.46 11.89 -9.34
CA ARG A 60 21.45 11.98 -8.27
C ARG A 60 21.04 11.18 -7.04
N ARG A 61 19.84 10.57 -7.05
CA ARG A 61 19.32 9.71 -6.00
C ARG A 61 19.73 8.25 -6.25
N PRO A 62 20.55 7.65 -5.39
CA PRO A 62 20.76 6.21 -5.44
C PRO A 62 19.47 5.50 -5.01
N VAL A 63 19.04 4.51 -5.78
CA VAL A 63 17.88 3.67 -5.43
C VAL A 63 18.41 2.29 -5.07
N ALA A 64 18.15 1.85 -3.84
CA ALA A 64 18.59 0.54 -3.37
C ALA A 64 18.00 -0.59 -4.23
N GLY A 65 18.81 -1.59 -4.57
CA GLY A 65 18.37 -2.75 -5.36
C GLY A 65 18.29 -2.54 -6.88
N VAL A 66 18.47 -1.31 -7.38
CA VAL A 66 18.43 -1.02 -8.82
C VAL A 66 19.85 -0.99 -9.42
N ALA A 67 20.06 -1.79 -10.47
CA ALA A 67 21.36 -1.88 -11.14
C ALA A 67 21.67 -0.59 -11.94
N ARG A 68 22.92 -0.13 -11.85
CA ARG A 68 23.40 1.03 -12.63
C ARG A 68 23.73 0.60 -14.06
N ALA A 69 22.98 1.11 -15.04
CA ALA A 69 23.28 0.90 -16.46
C ALA A 69 24.46 1.76 -16.95
N GLY A 70 24.79 2.82 -16.23
CA GLY A 70 25.90 3.73 -16.50
C GLY A 70 25.87 4.94 -15.58
N GLY A 71 26.78 5.88 -15.83
CA GLY A 71 26.83 7.17 -15.17
C GLY A 71 27.90 8.07 -15.76
N PHE A 72 27.83 9.37 -15.49
CA PHE A 72 28.79 10.37 -15.97
C PHE A 72 29.00 11.47 -14.92
N GLU A 73 30.11 12.18 -15.04
CA GLU A 73 30.49 13.29 -14.15
C GLU A 73 30.33 14.64 -14.87
N GLU A 74 29.78 15.63 -14.17
CA GLU A 74 29.75 17.01 -14.62
C GLU A 74 31.02 17.77 -14.21
N SER A 75 31.67 18.43 -15.18
CA SER A 75 32.98 19.07 -14.99
C SER A 75 32.97 20.34 -14.13
N HIS A 76 31.80 20.86 -13.75
CA HIS A 76 31.63 22.21 -13.20
C HIS A 76 30.99 22.27 -11.81
N SER A 77 30.88 21.13 -11.10
CA SER A 77 30.36 21.10 -9.73
C SER A 77 31.25 20.27 -8.81
N HIS A 78 31.45 20.71 -7.57
CA HIS A 78 32.44 20.14 -6.63
C HIS A 78 32.08 18.73 -6.09
N ALA A 79 30.93 18.18 -6.47
CA ALA A 79 30.58 16.76 -6.41
C ALA A 79 29.26 16.58 -7.18
N THR A 80 29.12 15.58 -8.04
CA THR A 80 27.89 14.76 -8.20
C THR A 80 27.99 13.84 -9.43
N SER A 81 28.04 12.53 -9.18
CA SER A 81 27.91 11.52 -10.23
C SER A 81 26.44 11.43 -10.66
N HIS A 82 26.18 11.43 -11.96
CA HIS A 82 24.86 11.16 -12.50
C HIS A 82 24.70 9.66 -12.69
N LEU A 83 23.59 9.11 -12.23
CA LEU A 83 23.25 7.69 -12.34
C LEU A 83 22.23 7.48 -13.45
N LEU A 84 22.40 6.42 -14.24
CA LEU A 84 21.37 5.90 -15.13
C LEU A 84 20.85 4.59 -14.56
N LEU A 85 19.58 4.57 -14.16
CA LEU A 85 18.94 3.48 -13.42
C LEU A 85 17.72 2.90 -14.18
N PRO A 86 17.80 2.57 -15.48
CA PRO A 86 16.64 2.04 -16.19
C PRO A 86 16.20 0.70 -15.58
N GLU A 87 14.89 0.50 -15.44
CA GLU A 87 14.32 -0.80 -15.05
C GLU A 87 14.64 -1.86 -16.09
N ASP A 88 14.38 -1.55 -17.37
CA ASP A 88 14.77 -2.40 -18.49
C ASP A 88 16.21 -2.08 -18.92
N PRO A 89 17.19 -2.97 -18.70
CA PRO A 89 18.57 -2.74 -19.13
C PRO A 89 18.69 -2.61 -20.66
N ALA A 90 17.73 -3.15 -21.42
CA ALA A 90 17.71 -3.07 -22.87
C ALA A 90 17.22 -1.71 -23.40
N LEU A 91 16.66 -0.85 -22.55
CA LEU A 91 16.16 0.48 -22.95
C LEU A 91 17.23 1.29 -23.70
N LEU A 92 18.48 1.25 -23.21
CA LEU A 92 19.60 1.92 -23.85
C LEU A 92 20.34 1.08 -24.88
N ALA A 93 20.03 -0.22 -25.03
CA ALA A 93 20.76 -1.15 -25.88
C ALA A 93 20.31 -1.16 -27.36
N GLY A 94 19.21 -0.48 -27.70
CA GLY A 94 18.73 -0.40 -29.09
C GLY A 94 19.69 0.29 -30.07
N ASP A 95 19.37 0.28 -31.36
CA ASP A 95 20.17 0.90 -32.43
C ASP A 95 19.58 2.23 -32.95
N GLY A 96 18.39 2.62 -32.47
CA GLY A 96 17.71 3.86 -32.84
C GLY A 96 18.42 5.14 -32.34
N PRO A 97 17.94 6.34 -32.71
CA PRO A 97 18.54 7.59 -32.26
C PRO A 97 18.46 7.76 -30.73
N LEU A 98 19.50 8.36 -30.15
CA LEU A 98 19.47 8.82 -28.75
C LEU A 98 19.33 10.34 -28.72
N VAL A 99 18.25 10.81 -28.10
CA VAL A 99 17.95 12.24 -27.94
C VAL A 99 18.36 12.66 -26.53
N LEU A 100 19.35 13.54 -26.40
CA LEU A 100 19.83 14.04 -25.11
C LEU A 100 19.28 15.43 -24.86
N VAL A 101 18.65 15.65 -23.70
CA VAL A 101 17.95 16.89 -23.39
C VAL A 101 18.56 17.56 -22.18
N ASP A 102 18.95 18.82 -22.36
CA ASP A 102 19.46 19.71 -21.33
C ASP A 102 18.71 21.06 -21.38
N ASP A 103 18.86 21.92 -20.38
CA ASP A 103 18.24 23.26 -20.40
C ASP A 103 19.03 24.24 -21.30
N GLU A 104 20.36 24.23 -21.21
CA GLU A 104 21.26 25.03 -22.03
C GLU A 104 22.42 24.23 -22.64
N PHE A 105 22.89 24.67 -23.81
CA PHE A 105 24.09 24.14 -24.44
C PHE A 105 25.19 25.21 -24.48
N SER A 106 26.15 25.12 -23.54
CA SER A 106 27.22 26.11 -23.36
C SER A 106 28.55 25.69 -23.99
N THR A 107 29.47 25.06 -23.27
CA THR A 107 30.72 24.51 -23.85
C THR A 107 30.47 23.18 -24.57
N GLY A 108 29.41 22.48 -24.17
CA GLY A 108 29.03 21.16 -24.66
C GLY A 108 29.81 19.99 -24.05
N ASN A 109 30.79 20.23 -23.17
CA ASN A 109 31.64 19.18 -22.60
C ASN A 109 30.84 18.08 -21.90
N THR A 110 29.83 18.44 -21.09
CA THR A 110 28.96 17.48 -20.40
C THR A 110 28.29 16.53 -21.39
N VAL A 111 27.58 17.07 -22.40
CA VAL A 111 26.90 16.27 -23.42
C VAL A 111 27.89 15.41 -24.20
N LEU A 112 29.04 15.94 -24.61
CA LEU A 112 30.05 15.18 -25.37
C LEU A 112 30.62 14.01 -24.55
N ASN A 113 30.91 14.24 -23.26
CA ASN A 113 31.39 13.18 -22.36
C ASN A 113 30.32 12.11 -22.12
N THR A 114 29.06 12.51 -21.93
CA THR A 114 27.93 11.59 -21.80
C THR A 114 27.74 10.77 -23.07
N VAL A 115 27.78 11.39 -24.25
CA VAL A 115 27.67 10.67 -25.53
C VAL A 115 28.82 9.70 -25.70
N ARG A 116 30.07 10.08 -25.35
CA ARG A 116 31.22 9.18 -25.42
C ARG A 116 31.02 7.95 -24.54
N ALA A 117 30.72 8.15 -23.26
CA ALA A 117 30.51 7.07 -22.30
C ALA A 117 29.35 6.14 -22.71
N LEU A 118 28.25 6.70 -23.24
CA LEU A 118 27.14 5.91 -23.76
C LEU A 118 27.48 5.21 -25.07
N HIS A 119 28.22 5.84 -25.98
CA HIS A 119 28.56 5.27 -27.28
C HIS A 119 29.52 4.08 -27.16
N GLU A 120 30.44 4.10 -26.19
CA GLU A 120 31.33 2.97 -25.90
C GLU A 120 30.58 1.70 -25.49
N ARG A 121 29.43 1.85 -24.81
CA ARG A 121 28.62 0.73 -24.30
C ARG A 121 27.42 0.40 -25.18
N TYR A 122 26.79 1.42 -25.75
CA TYR A 122 25.55 1.40 -26.51
C TYR A 122 25.69 2.27 -27.77
N PRO A 123 26.47 1.83 -28.77
CA PRO A 123 26.79 2.65 -29.93
C PRO A 123 25.54 2.97 -30.75
N ARG A 124 25.29 4.26 -30.99
CA ARG A 124 24.22 4.74 -31.88
C ARG A 124 24.80 5.36 -33.15
N LYS A 125 24.08 5.20 -34.26
CA LYS A 125 24.41 5.87 -35.52
C LYS A 125 24.04 7.35 -35.52
N ARG A 126 23.12 7.75 -34.65
CA ARG A 126 22.56 9.10 -34.60
C ARG A 126 22.28 9.55 -33.17
N TYR A 127 22.71 10.76 -32.85
CA TYR A 127 22.43 11.47 -31.61
C TYR A 127 21.76 12.81 -31.94
N VAL A 128 20.79 13.22 -31.12
CA VAL A 128 20.19 14.56 -31.22
C VAL A 128 20.31 15.24 -29.87
N VAL A 129 21.06 16.34 -29.81
CA VAL A 129 21.15 17.19 -28.62
C VAL A 129 20.02 18.21 -28.67
N VAL A 130 19.31 18.38 -27.57
CA VAL A 130 18.16 19.28 -27.45
C VAL A 130 18.38 20.20 -26.26
N ALA A 131 18.23 21.50 -26.47
CA ALA A 131 18.29 22.49 -25.40
C ALA A 131 17.31 23.65 -25.62
N LEU A 132 16.97 24.40 -24.58
CA LEU A 132 16.21 25.64 -24.78
C LEU A 132 17.08 26.68 -25.50
N VAL A 133 18.34 26.80 -25.11
CA VAL A 133 19.27 27.80 -25.65
C VAL A 133 20.61 27.19 -26.04
N ASP A 134 21.14 27.57 -27.21
CA ASP A 134 22.54 27.33 -27.61
C ASP A 134 23.37 28.59 -27.35
N MET A 135 24.32 28.53 -26.42
CA MET A 135 25.19 29.63 -26.02
C MET A 135 26.65 29.40 -26.40
N ARG A 136 26.93 28.42 -27.27
CA ARG A 136 28.28 28.09 -27.74
C ARG A 136 28.96 29.27 -28.41
N SER A 137 30.27 29.39 -28.19
CA SER A 137 31.11 30.25 -29.02
C SER A 137 31.36 29.60 -30.40
N PRO A 138 31.79 30.38 -31.42
CA PRO A 138 32.21 29.81 -32.70
C PRO A 138 33.29 28.72 -32.57
N ALA A 139 34.18 28.81 -31.57
CA ALA A 139 35.21 27.81 -31.32
C ALA A 139 34.63 26.50 -30.75
N ASP A 140 33.54 26.58 -29.98
CA ASP A 140 32.88 25.41 -29.39
C ASP A 140 31.99 24.68 -30.41
N ALA A 141 31.49 25.38 -31.43
CA ALA A 141 30.66 24.79 -32.48
C ALA A 141 31.41 23.72 -33.30
N GLY A 142 32.67 23.99 -33.68
CA GLY A 142 33.50 23.05 -34.46
C GLY A 142 33.82 21.74 -33.72
N ARG A 143 33.85 21.77 -32.37
CA ARG A 143 34.11 20.58 -31.55
C ARG A 143 33.03 19.51 -31.68
N LEU A 144 31.77 19.89 -31.91
CA LEU A 144 30.69 18.94 -32.09
C LEU A 144 30.88 18.13 -33.38
N ASP A 145 31.29 18.80 -34.47
CA ASP A 145 31.54 18.17 -35.76
C ASP A 145 32.80 17.28 -35.72
N ASP A 146 33.86 17.73 -35.04
CA ASP A 146 35.05 16.93 -34.77
C ASP A 146 34.70 15.66 -33.99
N PHE A 147 33.92 15.80 -32.92
CA PHE A 147 33.48 14.69 -32.08
C PHE A 147 32.59 13.70 -32.84
N ALA A 148 31.64 14.18 -33.64
CA ALA A 148 30.78 13.32 -34.46
C ALA A 148 31.61 12.45 -35.42
N ARG A 149 32.64 13.03 -36.04
CA ARG A 149 33.60 12.28 -36.88
C ARG A 149 34.42 11.27 -36.08
N GLU A 150 34.86 11.64 -34.88
CA GLU A 150 35.64 10.78 -34.00
C GLU A 150 34.89 9.49 -33.63
N ILE A 151 33.62 9.60 -33.24
CA ILE A 151 32.80 8.44 -32.83
C ILE A 151 32.13 7.73 -34.03
N GLY A 152 32.30 8.23 -35.26
CA GLY A 152 31.69 7.65 -36.45
C GLY A 152 30.15 7.69 -36.44
N ALA A 153 29.55 8.70 -35.81
CA ALA A 153 28.11 8.87 -35.70
C ALA A 153 27.66 10.28 -36.14
N ARG A 154 26.38 10.44 -36.47
CA ARG A 154 25.79 11.76 -36.72
C ARG A 154 25.33 12.39 -35.42
N VAL A 155 25.67 13.65 -35.19
CA VAL A 155 25.17 14.43 -34.04
C VAL A 155 24.46 15.68 -34.55
N ASP A 156 23.15 15.77 -34.32
CA ASP A 156 22.33 16.94 -34.66
C ASP A 156 22.06 17.77 -33.39
N LEU A 157 21.82 19.07 -33.55
CA LEU A 157 21.42 19.97 -32.46
C LEU A 157 20.08 20.64 -32.77
N VAL A 158 19.16 20.63 -31.80
CA VAL A 158 17.86 21.30 -31.86
C VAL A 158 17.70 22.23 -30.67
N THR A 159 17.67 23.54 -30.91
CA THR A 159 17.46 24.54 -29.85
C THR A 159 16.35 25.53 -30.18
N THR A 160 15.70 26.07 -29.14
CA THR A 160 14.66 27.10 -29.31
C THR A 160 15.28 28.44 -29.72
N ALA A 161 16.40 28.82 -29.10
CA ALA A 161 17.15 30.01 -29.43
C ALA A 161 18.66 29.75 -29.42
N SER A 162 19.42 30.67 -30.03
CA SER A 162 20.88 30.66 -30.04
C SER A 162 21.42 32.06 -29.76
N GLY A 163 22.50 32.16 -29.00
CA GLY A 163 23.14 33.43 -28.64
C GLY A 163 24.59 33.26 -28.20
N THR A 164 25.21 34.35 -27.76
CA THR A 164 26.57 34.34 -27.21
C THR A 164 26.64 35.26 -26.00
N VAL A 165 27.27 34.82 -24.91
CA VAL A 165 27.56 35.68 -23.76
C VAL A 165 28.98 36.24 -23.86
N ARG A 166 29.13 37.55 -23.72
CA ARG A 166 30.45 38.19 -23.55
C ARG A 166 30.60 38.62 -22.10
N LEU A 167 31.48 37.95 -21.38
CA LEU A 167 31.81 38.29 -20.00
C LEU A 167 32.76 39.50 -19.97
N PRO A 168 32.41 40.60 -19.27
CA PRO A 168 33.30 41.75 -19.15
C PRO A 168 34.52 41.43 -18.26
N PRO A 169 35.63 42.18 -18.39
CA PRO A 169 36.77 42.03 -17.49
C PRO A 169 36.36 42.20 -16.01
N GLY A 170 36.89 41.31 -15.18
CA GLY A 170 36.66 41.31 -13.73
C GLY A 170 35.24 40.90 -13.31
N VAL A 171 34.47 40.20 -14.17
CA VAL A 171 33.08 39.84 -13.85
C VAL A 171 32.98 38.90 -12.64
N LEU A 172 33.94 38.00 -12.45
CA LEU A 172 33.92 37.02 -11.38
C LEU A 172 34.13 37.70 -10.02
N GLU A 173 35.12 38.60 -9.94
CA GLU A 173 35.41 39.40 -8.76
C GLU A 173 34.22 40.30 -8.40
N LYS A 174 33.63 40.98 -9.40
CA LYS A 174 32.41 41.78 -9.20
C LYS A 174 31.23 40.94 -8.72
N GLY A 175 31.10 39.71 -9.22
CA GLY A 175 30.07 38.76 -8.79
C GLY A 175 30.25 38.34 -7.34
N GLN A 176 31.48 37.99 -6.93
CA GLN A 176 31.81 37.66 -5.55
C GLN A 176 31.56 38.83 -4.59
N GLU A 177 31.93 40.05 -4.98
CA GLU A 177 31.62 41.27 -4.22
C GLU A 177 30.12 41.52 -4.10
N LEU A 178 29.34 41.22 -5.15
CA LEU A 178 27.88 41.33 -5.11
C LEU A 178 27.26 40.34 -4.13
N VAL A 179 27.68 39.07 -4.17
CA VAL A 179 27.24 38.02 -3.24
C VAL A 179 27.58 38.42 -1.80
N ALA A 180 28.83 38.78 -1.52
CA ALA A 180 29.28 39.15 -0.18
C ALA A 180 28.49 40.34 0.40
N ARG A 181 28.18 41.36 -0.43
CA ARG A 181 27.36 42.51 -0.01
C ARG A 181 25.93 42.09 0.37
N HIS A 182 25.31 41.23 -0.44
CA HIS A 182 23.92 40.81 -0.19
C HIS A 182 23.83 39.83 0.97
N GLU A 183 24.80 38.94 1.14
CA GLU A 183 24.86 38.03 2.30
C GLU A 183 25.10 38.80 3.61
N ALA A 184 25.99 39.80 3.61
CA ALA A 184 26.19 40.67 4.78
C ALA A 184 24.94 41.47 5.18
N THR A 185 24.13 41.87 4.19
CA THR A 185 22.87 42.61 4.39
C THR A 185 21.71 41.68 4.77
N ALA A 186 21.79 40.39 4.46
CA ALA A 186 20.78 39.37 4.78
C ALA A 186 20.90 38.82 6.23
N THR A 187 21.95 39.17 6.98
CA THR A 187 22.00 38.95 8.43
C THR A 187 20.92 39.82 9.09
N GLU A 188 19.83 39.22 9.56
CA GLU A 188 18.70 39.97 10.15
C GLU A 188 19.12 40.83 11.36
N PRO A 189 18.49 42.03 11.54
CA PRO A 189 18.66 42.84 12.74
C PRO A 189 18.05 42.14 13.97
N THR A 190 18.81 42.12 15.07
CA THR A 190 18.45 41.58 16.39
C THR A 190 17.42 42.45 17.15
N GLY A 191 16.34 42.86 16.48
CA GLY A 191 15.21 43.58 17.08
C GLY A 191 14.03 42.67 17.40
N PRO A 192 13.12 43.06 18.31
CA PRO A 192 11.89 42.31 18.55
C PRO A 192 11.05 42.30 17.27
N ALA A 193 10.78 41.11 16.74
CA ALA A 193 10.01 40.93 15.51
C ALA A 193 8.62 41.57 15.65
N PRO A 194 8.13 42.30 14.63
CA PRO A 194 6.70 42.64 14.57
C PRO A 194 5.88 41.36 14.67
N ALA A 195 4.70 41.43 15.29
CA ALA A 195 3.83 40.27 15.47
C ALA A 195 3.70 39.50 14.14
N ALA A 196 4.20 38.26 14.13
CA ALA A 196 4.16 37.43 12.93
C ALA A 196 2.69 37.32 12.47
N PRO A 197 2.41 37.49 11.17
CA PRO A 197 1.09 37.15 10.67
C PRO A 197 0.77 35.70 11.04
N PRO A 198 -0.51 35.34 11.25
CA PRO A 198 -0.87 33.96 11.53
C PRO A 198 -0.31 33.06 10.42
N ALA A 199 0.37 31.99 10.80
CA ALA A 199 0.92 31.02 9.85
C ALA A 199 -0.23 30.45 8.99
N GLY A 200 0.02 30.27 7.70
CA GLY A 200 -0.92 29.64 6.78
C GLY A 200 -1.24 28.19 7.17
N SER A 201 -2.34 27.64 6.64
CA SER A 201 -2.69 26.24 6.86
C SER A 201 -1.83 25.31 5.99
N VAL A 202 -1.52 24.12 6.53
CA VAL A 202 -0.90 23.02 5.78
C VAL A 202 -1.88 21.86 5.80
N GLU A 203 -2.36 21.45 4.64
CA GLU A 203 -3.35 20.38 4.47
C GLU A 203 -2.84 19.37 3.45
N ARG A 204 -3.14 18.09 3.65
CA ARG A 204 -2.80 17.04 2.68
C ARG A 204 -3.94 16.86 1.69
N VAL A 205 -3.59 16.76 0.40
CA VAL A 205 -4.53 16.37 -0.67
C VAL A 205 -4.15 14.99 -1.21
N ARG A 206 -5.11 14.07 -1.20
CA ARG A 206 -4.91 12.70 -1.70
C ARG A 206 -5.22 12.64 -3.19
N LEU A 207 -4.20 12.41 -4.01
CA LEU A 207 -4.36 12.19 -5.44
C LEU A 207 -4.57 10.70 -5.72
N ARG A 208 -5.56 10.37 -6.55
CA ARG A 208 -5.77 8.99 -7.03
C ARG A 208 -4.77 8.66 -8.14
N TRP A 209 -3.49 8.55 -7.76
CA TRP A 209 -2.41 8.22 -8.69
C TRP A 209 -2.55 6.77 -9.20
N PRO A 210 -2.49 6.51 -10.52
CA PRO A 210 -2.63 5.15 -11.04
C PRO A 210 -1.44 4.26 -10.65
N HIS A 211 -1.70 3.06 -10.11
CA HIS A 211 -0.66 2.13 -9.62
C HIS A 211 0.39 1.73 -10.68
N HIS A 212 0.01 1.68 -11.96
CA HIS A 212 0.89 1.28 -13.07
C HIS A 212 1.65 2.44 -13.72
N VAL A 213 1.46 3.67 -13.22
CA VAL A 213 2.10 4.87 -13.77
C VAL A 213 3.23 5.29 -12.82
N PRO A 214 4.50 5.23 -13.24
CA PRO A 214 5.59 5.74 -12.41
C PRO A 214 5.48 7.26 -12.21
N ASP A 215 6.01 7.76 -11.10
CA ASP A 215 6.07 9.19 -10.75
C ASP A 215 6.91 10.03 -11.73
N GLY A 216 7.84 9.39 -12.43
CA GLY A 216 8.75 10.07 -13.35
C GLY A 216 9.50 9.12 -14.28
N GLY A 217 10.52 9.68 -14.93
CA GLY A 217 11.32 8.97 -15.93
C GLY A 217 12.58 8.32 -15.36
N ARG A 218 12.74 8.27 -14.03
CA ARG A 218 13.99 7.84 -13.36
C ARG A 218 14.40 6.43 -13.79
N HIS A 219 13.40 5.58 -14.00
CA HIS A 219 13.57 4.17 -14.34
C HIS A 219 13.06 3.80 -15.74
N GLY A 220 12.63 4.80 -16.52
CA GLY A 220 11.99 4.60 -17.81
C GLY A 220 10.50 4.97 -17.79
N PHE A 221 10.05 5.70 -18.80
CA PHE A 221 8.66 6.12 -18.96
C PHE A 221 8.20 5.86 -20.40
N THR A 222 7.21 4.98 -20.55
CA THR A 222 6.76 4.50 -21.86
C THR A 222 5.55 5.26 -22.37
N ALA A 223 5.20 5.06 -23.65
CA ALA A 223 3.95 5.59 -24.20
C ALA A 223 2.70 5.06 -23.47
N ALA A 224 2.75 3.83 -22.94
CA ALA A 224 1.67 3.27 -22.14
C ALA A 224 1.54 3.99 -20.78
N HIS A 225 2.67 4.25 -20.10
CA HIS A 225 2.67 5.05 -18.87
C HIS A 225 2.11 6.46 -19.13
N ARG A 226 2.46 7.08 -20.26
CA ARG A 226 1.87 8.37 -20.65
C ARG A 226 0.36 8.27 -20.80
N ALA A 227 -0.15 7.30 -21.56
CA ALA A 227 -1.59 7.14 -21.76
C ALA A 227 -2.33 6.96 -20.42
N GLY A 228 -1.77 6.19 -19.49
CA GLY A 228 -2.30 6.04 -18.13
C GLY A 228 -2.31 7.35 -17.34
N LEU A 229 -1.22 8.12 -17.38
CA LEU A 229 -1.15 9.43 -16.73
C LEU A 229 -2.19 10.41 -17.32
N GLU A 230 -2.25 10.53 -18.64
CA GLU A 230 -3.19 11.42 -19.35
C GLU A 230 -4.64 11.14 -19.00
N ALA A 231 -5.01 9.86 -18.88
CA ALA A 231 -6.37 9.46 -18.50
C ALA A 231 -6.71 9.85 -17.06
N ALA A 232 -5.74 9.86 -16.15
CA ALA A 232 -5.93 10.13 -14.74
C ALA A 232 -5.84 11.61 -14.35
N LEU A 233 -5.10 12.42 -15.13
CA LEU A 233 -4.85 13.84 -14.85
C LEU A 233 -6.11 14.67 -14.59
N PRO A 234 -7.22 14.55 -15.36
CA PRO A 234 -8.42 15.35 -15.11
C PRO A 234 -9.04 15.11 -13.73
N ALA A 235 -9.06 13.85 -13.28
CA ALA A 235 -9.61 13.50 -11.97
C ALA A 235 -8.71 14.03 -10.85
N MET A 236 -7.39 13.86 -10.96
CA MET A 236 -6.44 14.39 -9.97
C MET A 236 -6.45 15.92 -9.91
N ALA A 237 -6.60 16.60 -11.05
CA ALA A 237 -6.75 18.05 -11.11
C ALA A 237 -8.04 18.53 -10.44
N ALA A 238 -9.15 17.82 -10.62
CA ALA A 238 -10.40 18.09 -9.91
C ALA A 238 -10.25 17.95 -8.39
N GLN A 239 -9.55 16.91 -7.91
CA GLN A 239 -9.25 16.74 -6.48
C GLN A 239 -8.43 17.90 -5.91
N ILE A 240 -7.45 18.41 -6.66
CA ILE A 240 -6.68 19.59 -6.26
C ILE A 240 -7.59 20.83 -6.24
N ALA A 241 -8.42 21.02 -7.28
CA ALA A 241 -9.32 22.17 -7.38
C ALA A 241 -10.36 22.20 -6.25
N GLU A 242 -10.90 21.05 -5.85
CA GLU A 242 -11.83 20.92 -4.71
C GLU A 242 -11.16 21.25 -3.37
N ALA A 243 -9.87 20.99 -3.23
CA ALA A 243 -9.09 21.29 -2.03
C ALA A 243 -8.60 22.76 -1.97
N LEU A 244 -8.68 23.52 -3.07
CA LEU A 244 -8.28 24.92 -3.07
C LEU A 244 -9.25 25.78 -2.25
N PRO A 245 -8.76 26.82 -1.56
CA PRO A 245 -9.62 27.73 -0.81
C PRO A 245 -10.57 28.48 -1.75
N ALA A 246 -11.79 28.72 -1.28
CA ALA A 246 -12.81 29.41 -2.06
C ALA A 246 -12.33 30.83 -2.47
N GLY A 247 -12.34 31.10 -3.78
CA GLY A 247 -11.89 32.39 -4.32
C GLY A 247 -10.37 32.53 -4.50
N ALA A 248 -9.59 31.44 -4.41
CA ALA A 248 -8.19 31.44 -4.83
C ALA A 248 -8.05 31.97 -6.25
N ARG A 249 -7.19 32.97 -6.46
CA ARG A 249 -6.94 33.59 -7.77
C ARG A 249 -5.54 33.33 -8.27
N ARG A 250 -4.59 33.01 -7.40
CA ARG A 250 -3.21 32.74 -7.79
C ARG A 250 -2.68 31.51 -7.07
N VAL A 251 -2.45 30.45 -7.82
CA VAL A 251 -2.05 29.14 -7.29
C VAL A 251 -0.69 28.77 -7.85
N LEU A 252 0.23 28.33 -6.98
CA LEU A 252 1.51 27.77 -7.40
C LEU A 252 1.51 26.26 -7.21
N VAL A 253 1.76 25.50 -8.26
CA VAL A 253 2.15 24.09 -8.15
C VAL A 253 3.68 24.02 -8.09
N LEU A 254 4.21 23.47 -7.01
CA LEU A 254 5.64 23.40 -6.72
C LEU A 254 6.10 21.93 -6.71
N GLY A 255 6.87 21.53 -7.73
CA GLY A 255 7.51 20.21 -7.76
C GLY A 255 8.77 20.15 -6.89
N PHE A 256 9.23 18.94 -6.58
CA PHE A 256 10.37 18.70 -5.70
C PHE A 256 11.59 18.18 -6.47
N GLU A 257 12.62 19.02 -6.59
CA GLU A 257 13.88 18.72 -7.28
C GLU A 257 13.68 18.04 -8.65
N GLU A 258 14.14 16.79 -8.81
CA GLU A 258 14.03 16.02 -10.05
C GLU A 258 12.59 15.55 -10.38
N LEU A 259 11.64 15.64 -9.43
CA LEU A 259 10.22 15.39 -9.66
C LEU A 259 9.57 16.62 -10.32
N MET A 260 9.93 16.87 -11.58
CA MET A 260 9.44 18.04 -12.32
C MET A 260 8.20 17.73 -13.16
N TYR A 261 8.21 16.61 -13.89
CA TYR A 261 7.22 16.34 -14.93
C TYR A 261 5.81 16.10 -14.38
N ALA A 262 5.66 15.19 -13.41
CA ALA A 262 4.35 14.91 -12.82
C ALA A 262 3.68 16.18 -12.24
N PRO A 263 4.37 17.01 -11.45
CA PRO A 263 3.81 18.29 -10.98
C PRO A 263 3.52 19.28 -12.12
N LEU A 264 4.34 19.33 -13.18
CA LEU A 264 4.05 20.16 -14.36
C LEU A 264 2.75 19.72 -15.06
N ARG A 265 2.55 18.41 -15.20
CA ARG A 265 1.34 17.85 -15.82
C ARG A 265 0.10 18.08 -14.96
N LEU A 266 0.21 17.92 -13.65
CA LEU A 266 -0.85 18.28 -12.70
C LEU A 266 -1.18 19.77 -12.76
N ALA A 267 -0.17 20.64 -12.80
CA ALA A 267 -0.36 22.08 -12.93
C ALA A 267 -1.05 22.46 -14.24
N HIS A 268 -0.67 21.83 -15.35
CA HIS A 268 -1.31 22.08 -16.64
C HIS A 268 -2.76 21.58 -16.67
N ALA A 269 -3.03 20.40 -16.11
CA ALA A 269 -4.40 19.90 -15.99
C ALA A 269 -5.26 20.76 -15.04
N LEU A 270 -4.68 21.25 -13.94
CA LEU A 270 -5.33 22.18 -13.04
C LEU A 270 -5.68 23.49 -13.75
N GLU A 271 -4.74 24.06 -14.52
CA GLU A 271 -4.96 25.27 -15.36
C GLU A 271 -6.15 25.11 -16.32
N GLN A 272 -6.43 23.89 -16.80
CA GLN A 272 -7.61 23.61 -17.65
C GLN A 272 -8.90 23.32 -16.85
N THR A 273 -8.77 22.96 -15.57
CA THR A 273 -9.88 22.57 -14.70
C THR A 273 -10.47 23.76 -13.95
N VAL A 274 -9.63 24.69 -13.51
CA VAL A 274 -10.06 25.91 -12.81
C VAL A 274 -10.55 26.97 -13.79
N GLY A 275 -11.32 27.95 -13.29
CA GLY A 275 -11.80 29.07 -14.10
C GLY A 275 -10.66 29.93 -14.65
N ALA A 276 -10.91 30.63 -15.77
CA ALA A 276 -9.93 31.51 -16.42
C ALA A 276 -9.49 32.71 -15.55
N ASP A 277 -10.17 32.94 -14.42
CA ASP A 277 -9.85 33.93 -13.41
C ASP A 277 -8.78 33.47 -12.39
N VAL A 278 -8.37 32.20 -12.45
CA VAL A 278 -7.31 31.64 -11.60
C VAL A 278 -5.99 31.54 -12.38
N ASP A 279 -4.97 32.30 -11.95
CA ASP A 279 -3.61 32.26 -12.46
C ASP A 279 -2.84 31.08 -11.83
N VAL A 280 -2.79 29.95 -12.53
CA VAL A 280 -1.99 28.79 -12.15
C VAL A 280 -0.55 28.96 -12.62
N ARG A 281 0.40 28.82 -11.70
CA ARG A 281 1.84 28.87 -11.94
C ARG A 281 2.50 27.57 -11.56
N TYR A 282 3.63 27.30 -12.19
CA TYR A 282 4.47 26.16 -11.95
C TYR A 282 5.90 26.59 -11.62
N SER A 283 6.55 25.87 -10.71
CA SER A 283 7.96 25.97 -10.37
C SER A 283 8.42 24.67 -9.70
N THR A 284 9.71 24.54 -9.43
CA THR A 284 10.26 23.44 -8.64
C THR A 284 11.18 23.99 -7.55
N THR A 285 11.44 23.18 -6.53
CA THR A 285 12.57 23.40 -5.63
C THR A 285 13.88 23.02 -6.34
N THR A 286 15.01 23.44 -5.77
CA THR A 286 16.33 23.08 -6.31
C THR A 286 17.40 23.07 -5.22
N ARG A 287 18.51 22.39 -5.49
CA ARG A 287 19.75 22.44 -4.70
C ARG A 287 20.66 23.62 -5.04
N SER A 288 20.44 24.29 -6.16
CA SER A 288 21.35 25.33 -6.67
C SER A 288 21.21 26.63 -5.87
N PRO A 289 22.27 27.14 -5.20
CA PRO A 289 22.22 28.32 -4.35
C PRO A 289 22.33 29.62 -5.16
N VAL A 290 21.32 29.90 -5.98
CA VAL A 290 21.23 31.17 -6.72
C VAL A 290 21.04 32.34 -5.75
N LEU A 291 21.85 33.40 -5.93
CA LEU A 291 21.70 34.66 -5.20
C LEU A 291 20.32 35.26 -5.50
N ALA A 292 19.56 35.65 -4.48
CA ALA A 292 18.34 36.41 -4.66
C ALA A 292 18.63 37.91 -4.54
N VAL A 293 18.24 38.68 -5.55
CA VAL A 293 18.38 40.16 -5.56
C VAL A 293 17.04 40.74 -5.95
N ASP A 294 16.45 41.56 -5.08
CA ASP A 294 15.19 42.24 -5.34
C ASP A 294 15.35 43.43 -6.31
N ASP A 295 15.76 43.13 -7.54
CA ASP A 295 15.92 44.07 -8.64
C ASP A 295 14.93 43.70 -9.76
N PRO A 296 14.16 44.66 -10.32
CA PRO A 296 13.22 44.38 -11.41
C PRO A 296 13.86 43.78 -12.69
N GLY A 297 15.15 44.00 -12.90
CA GLY A 297 15.93 43.45 -14.01
C GLY A 297 16.54 42.07 -13.73
N TYR A 298 16.35 41.51 -12.53
CA TYR A 298 16.88 40.21 -12.13
C TYR A 298 15.78 39.16 -11.93
N ALA A 299 16.02 37.95 -12.43
CA ALA A 299 14.99 36.92 -12.49
C ALA A 299 14.66 36.28 -11.14
N ILE A 300 15.63 36.23 -10.21
CA ILE A 300 15.50 35.58 -8.90
C ILE A 300 15.49 36.64 -7.81
N ARG A 301 14.31 37.05 -7.37
CA ARG A 301 14.11 38.18 -6.46
C ARG A 301 13.96 37.76 -5.00
N THR A 302 13.38 36.59 -4.73
CA THR A 302 13.26 36.04 -3.38
C THR A 302 13.71 34.59 -3.33
N ARG A 303 14.23 34.16 -2.18
CA ARG A 303 14.59 32.77 -1.88
C ARG A 303 13.97 32.32 -0.56
N LEU A 304 13.38 31.14 -0.56
CA LEU A 304 13.11 30.36 0.65
C LEU A 304 14.20 29.31 0.79
N VAL A 305 14.66 29.11 2.02
CA VAL A 305 15.69 28.12 2.37
C VAL A 305 15.08 27.13 3.35
N PHE A 306 15.24 25.85 3.10
CA PHE A 306 14.79 24.74 3.96
C PHE A 306 15.81 23.59 3.89
N PRO A 307 15.89 22.72 4.91
CA PRO A 307 16.80 21.58 4.86
C PRO A 307 16.35 20.53 3.84
N ALA A 308 17.31 19.82 3.26
CA ALA A 308 17.06 18.58 2.54
C ALA A 308 16.35 17.58 3.46
N HIS A 309 15.43 16.81 2.89
CA HIS A 309 14.54 15.91 3.63
C HIS A 309 14.42 14.54 2.97
N ASP A 310 15.22 14.25 1.94
CA ASP A 310 15.19 13.03 1.12
C ASP A 310 16.51 12.24 1.15
N ASP A 311 17.34 12.45 2.18
CA ASP A 311 18.66 11.82 2.36
C ASP A 311 19.51 11.78 1.07
N PRO A 312 19.79 12.95 0.48
CA PRO A 312 20.42 13.05 -0.83
C PRO A 312 21.88 12.58 -0.78
N ALA A 313 22.40 12.08 -1.91
CA ALA A 313 23.76 11.54 -1.99
C ALA A 313 24.88 12.57 -1.72
N ASP A 314 24.58 13.86 -1.84
CA ASP A 314 25.49 14.97 -1.52
C ASP A 314 25.50 15.33 -0.02
N GLY A 315 24.73 14.61 0.81
CA GLY A 315 24.65 14.79 2.25
C GLY A 315 23.60 15.82 2.66
N PRO A 316 23.39 16.03 3.98
CA PRO A 316 22.45 17.05 4.44
C PRO A 316 22.86 18.42 3.91
N GLY A 317 21.91 19.21 3.41
CA GLY A 317 22.19 20.50 2.82
C GLY A 317 20.95 21.35 2.66
N GLU A 318 21.14 22.61 2.27
CA GLU A 318 20.04 23.51 1.99
C GLU A 318 19.37 23.18 0.66
N ARG A 319 18.09 23.50 0.59
CA ARG A 319 17.25 23.47 -0.60
C ARG A 319 16.52 24.80 -0.72
N TYR A 320 16.23 25.16 -1.98
CA TYR A 320 15.76 26.49 -2.32
C TYR A 320 14.44 26.43 -3.08
N ALA A 321 13.52 27.34 -2.75
CA ALA A 321 12.36 27.67 -3.58
C ALA A 321 12.39 29.17 -3.90
N TYR A 322 12.34 29.51 -5.18
CA TYR A 322 12.55 30.89 -5.65
C TYR A 322 11.25 31.59 -6.03
N ASN A 323 11.19 32.90 -5.76
CA ASN A 323 10.06 33.78 -6.11
C ASN A 323 8.70 33.29 -5.56
N VAL A 324 8.71 32.64 -4.39
CA VAL A 324 7.50 32.22 -3.66
C VAL A 324 7.12 33.30 -2.63
N ALA A 325 8.05 33.66 -1.74
CA ALA A 325 7.87 34.79 -0.84
C ALA A 325 7.66 36.08 -1.63
N GLY A 326 6.63 36.85 -1.26
CA GLY A 326 6.24 38.06 -1.99
C GLY A 326 5.61 37.79 -3.37
N GLY A 327 5.39 36.52 -3.74
CA GLY A 327 4.78 36.11 -4.99
C GLY A 327 3.27 36.35 -5.05
N GLY A 328 2.61 36.66 -3.93
CA GLY A 328 1.17 36.92 -3.87
C GLY A 328 0.32 35.70 -4.24
N PHE A 329 0.78 34.50 -3.88
CA PHE A 329 0.03 33.26 -4.05
C PHE A 329 -1.01 33.12 -2.93
N ASP A 330 -2.23 32.76 -3.28
CA ASP A 330 -3.29 32.41 -2.33
C ASP A 330 -3.12 30.98 -1.83
N ALA A 331 -2.63 30.09 -2.69
CA ALA A 331 -2.33 28.71 -2.36
C ALA A 331 -1.05 28.20 -3.06
N VAL A 332 -0.32 27.31 -2.38
CA VAL A 332 0.76 26.50 -2.97
C VAL A 332 0.38 25.03 -2.87
N VAL A 333 0.40 24.32 -3.99
CA VAL A 333 0.32 22.85 -4.06
C VAL A 333 1.74 22.32 -4.16
N ALA A 334 2.31 21.91 -3.03
CA ALA A 334 3.63 21.26 -2.98
C ALA A 334 3.47 19.78 -3.33
N VAL A 335 4.17 19.32 -4.37
CA VAL A 335 4.09 17.93 -4.84
C VAL A 335 5.44 17.24 -4.62
N VAL A 336 5.42 16.21 -3.78
CA VAL A 336 6.59 15.38 -3.43
C VAL A 336 6.30 13.91 -3.76
N ASP A 337 7.35 13.11 -3.93
CA ASP A 337 7.19 11.65 -4.02
C ASP A 337 7.21 11.01 -2.62
N SER A 338 6.69 9.78 -2.50
CA SER A 338 6.56 9.08 -1.21
C SER A 338 7.91 8.77 -0.53
N ALA A 339 9.02 8.72 -1.29
CA ALA A 339 10.35 8.57 -0.69
C ALA A 339 10.84 9.88 -0.05
N ALA A 340 10.35 11.02 -0.54
CA ALA A 340 10.59 12.34 0.05
C ALA A 340 9.58 12.72 1.15
N ASP A 341 8.52 11.95 1.38
CA ASP A 341 7.55 12.22 2.46
C ASP A 341 8.07 11.74 3.83
N THR A 342 9.17 12.33 4.28
CA THR A 342 9.87 11.94 5.51
C THR A 342 9.45 12.82 6.70
N PRO A 343 9.72 12.40 7.96
CA PRO A 343 9.50 13.26 9.12
C PRO A 343 10.21 14.62 9.04
N ALA A 344 11.36 14.71 8.35
CA ALA A 344 12.10 15.95 8.15
C ALA A 344 11.36 16.94 7.24
N LEU A 345 10.56 16.46 6.28
CA LEU A 345 9.68 17.31 5.47
C LEU A 345 8.66 18.06 6.35
N HIS A 346 8.16 17.41 7.41
CA HIS A 346 7.13 17.95 8.32
C HIS A 346 7.70 18.69 9.53
N ALA A 347 9.02 18.84 9.62
CA ALA A 347 9.66 19.58 10.70
C ALA A 347 9.23 21.07 10.68
N PRO A 348 9.35 21.81 11.80
CA PRO A 348 9.00 23.23 11.87
C PRO A 348 9.76 24.13 10.88
N ASP A 349 10.92 23.69 10.40
CA ASP A 349 11.74 24.34 9.37
C ASP A 349 11.66 23.64 7.99
N GLY A 350 10.84 22.60 7.86
CA GLY A 350 10.60 21.85 6.64
C GLY A 350 9.82 22.65 5.59
N LEU A 351 9.79 22.13 4.36
CA LEU A 351 9.24 22.85 3.19
C LEU A 351 7.80 23.37 3.41
N PRO A 352 6.81 22.58 3.87
CA PRO A 352 5.44 23.07 4.05
C PRO A 352 5.35 24.19 5.09
N ALA A 353 6.10 24.11 6.19
CA ALA A 353 6.14 25.14 7.22
C ALA A 353 6.76 26.45 6.69
N ARG A 354 7.84 26.35 5.90
CA ARG A 354 8.49 27.50 5.26
C ARG A 354 7.60 28.15 4.19
N LEU A 355 6.79 27.36 3.48
CA LEU A 355 5.77 27.89 2.56
C LEU A 355 4.63 28.59 3.33
N ALA A 356 4.13 27.98 4.39
CA ALA A 356 3.03 28.50 5.20
C ALA A 356 3.37 29.82 5.93
N ALA A 357 4.66 30.12 6.13
CA ALA A 357 5.10 31.42 6.63
C ALA A 357 4.88 32.58 5.63
N HIS A 358 4.67 32.28 4.34
CA HIS A 358 4.56 33.26 3.27
C HIS A 358 3.29 33.14 2.41
N VAL A 359 2.56 32.03 2.54
CA VAL A 359 1.37 31.71 1.74
C VAL A 359 0.23 31.28 2.67
N PRO A 360 -1.01 31.78 2.50
CA PRO A 360 -2.13 31.47 3.38
C PRO A 360 -2.52 29.98 3.43
N HIS A 361 -2.40 29.27 2.30
CA HIS A 361 -2.79 27.87 2.18
C HIS A 361 -1.73 27.03 1.46
N VAL A 362 -1.29 25.95 2.09
CA VAL A 362 -0.35 24.99 1.52
C VAL A 362 -1.04 23.63 1.43
N LEU A 363 -1.20 23.12 0.22
CA LEU A 363 -1.67 21.78 -0.06
C LEU A 363 -0.47 20.88 -0.34
N LEU A 364 -0.27 19.85 0.46
CA LEU A 364 0.75 18.83 0.23
C LEU A 364 0.15 17.63 -0.51
N ALA A 365 0.62 17.38 -1.73
CA ALA A 365 0.29 16.20 -2.52
C ALA A 365 1.49 15.25 -2.53
N VAL A 366 1.27 14.00 -2.15
CA VAL A 366 2.31 12.95 -2.16
C VAL A 366 1.97 11.93 -3.24
N VAL A 367 2.86 11.75 -4.22
CA VAL A 367 2.72 10.75 -5.28
C VAL A 367 3.60 9.52 -4.99
N PRO A 368 3.22 8.29 -5.38
CA PRO A 368 4.03 7.10 -5.12
C PRO A 368 5.39 7.16 -5.84
N SER A 369 6.50 7.01 -5.11
CA SER A 369 7.84 6.90 -5.70
C SER A 369 8.03 5.51 -6.32
N TYR A 370 8.26 5.44 -7.64
CA TYR A 370 8.41 4.17 -8.33
C TYR A 370 9.80 3.57 -8.11
N VAL A 371 9.85 2.29 -7.71
CA VAL A 371 11.09 1.52 -7.56
C VAL A 371 10.99 0.21 -8.35
N PRO A 372 11.85 -0.01 -9.36
CA PRO A 372 11.92 -1.25 -10.12
C PRO A 372 12.23 -2.45 -9.24
N ARG A 373 11.59 -3.60 -9.52
CA ARG A 373 11.90 -4.86 -8.82
C ARG A 373 13.26 -5.43 -9.31
N PRO A 374 14.09 -6.06 -8.46
CA PRO A 374 15.43 -6.53 -8.84
C PRO A 374 15.43 -7.62 -9.93
N PRO A 375 16.44 -7.67 -10.84
CA PRO A 375 16.49 -8.64 -11.94
C PRO A 375 16.69 -10.12 -11.53
N HIS A 376 17.06 -10.41 -10.29
CA HIS A 376 17.25 -11.79 -9.80
C HIS A 376 15.95 -12.55 -9.52
N ASP A 377 14.81 -11.91 -9.81
CA ASP A 377 13.48 -12.50 -9.74
C ASP A 377 12.95 -12.97 -11.11
N THR A 378 13.84 -13.23 -12.07
CA THR A 378 13.50 -13.55 -13.46
C THR A 378 12.96 -14.97 -13.72
N GLU A 379 12.60 -15.71 -12.67
CA GLU A 379 11.72 -16.89 -12.76
C GLU A 379 10.36 -16.67 -12.10
N ARG A 380 9.93 -15.42 -11.86
CA ARG A 380 8.57 -15.12 -11.42
C ARG A 380 7.58 -15.31 -12.57
N PRO A 381 6.51 -16.12 -12.42
CA PRO A 381 5.28 -15.85 -13.15
C PRO A 381 4.88 -14.40 -12.86
N SER A 382 4.73 -13.59 -13.91
CA SER A 382 4.57 -12.13 -13.80
C SER A 382 3.25 -11.68 -13.19
N MET A 383 2.44 -12.60 -12.66
CA MET A 383 1.20 -12.32 -11.94
C MET A 383 1.10 -13.35 -10.82
N LEU A 384 0.96 -12.88 -9.58
CA LEU A 384 0.43 -13.73 -8.51
C LEU A 384 -0.92 -14.32 -9.02
N PRO A 385 -1.23 -15.59 -8.73
CA PRO A 385 -2.41 -16.25 -9.30
C PRO A 385 -3.69 -15.46 -9.04
N GLU A 386 -4.62 -15.45 -9.99
CA GLU A 386 -5.97 -14.95 -9.75
C GLU A 386 -6.63 -15.73 -8.59
N PRO A 387 -7.48 -15.08 -7.76
CA PRO A 387 -8.15 -15.76 -6.67
C PRO A 387 -8.98 -16.95 -7.17
N LEU A 388 -8.84 -18.10 -6.50
CA LEU A 388 -9.68 -19.27 -6.78
C LEU A 388 -11.13 -18.97 -6.39
N ARG A 389 -12.09 -19.61 -7.06
CA ARG A 389 -13.53 -19.36 -6.87
C ARG A 389 -14.34 -20.65 -6.92
N GLY A 390 -15.56 -20.59 -6.38
CA GLY A 390 -16.53 -21.68 -6.54
C GLY A 390 -17.11 -21.72 -7.97
N PRO A 391 -17.64 -22.86 -8.42
CA PRO A 391 -17.70 -24.14 -7.72
C PRO A 391 -16.40 -24.94 -7.78
N ASP A 392 -15.38 -24.45 -8.49
CA ASP A 392 -14.16 -25.22 -8.78
C ASP A 392 -13.32 -25.49 -7.52
N PHE A 393 -13.21 -24.50 -6.62
CA PHE A 393 -12.41 -24.59 -5.40
C PHE A 393 -13.20 -24.46 -4.09
N SER A 394 -14.47 -24.04 -4.12
CA SER A 394 -15.29 -23.91 -2.91
C SER A 394 -16.76 -24.04 -3.25
N SER A 395 -17.60 -24.36 -2.25
CA SER A 395 -19.05 -24.37 -2.41
C SER A 395 -19.73 -23.00 -2.26
N TYR A 396 -19.01 -21.95 -1.84
CA TYR A 396 -19.54 -20.58 -1.93
C TYR A 396 -19.66 -20.13 -3.38
N ALA A 397 -20.59 -19.21 -3.65
CA ALA A 397 -20.77 -18.70 -5.00
C ALA A 397 -19.53 -17.91 -5.47
N PRO A 398 -19.18 -17.95 -6.78
CA PRO A 398 -17.97 -17.31 -7.31
C PRO A 398 -17.86 -15.81 -7.03
N ASP A 399 -19.00 -15.12 -6.96
CA ASP A 399 -19.06 -13.68 -6.70
C ASP A 399 -19.01 -13.34 -5.20
N GLU A 400 -19.21 -14.31 -4.31
CA GLU A 400 -19.24 -14.07 -2.86
C GLU A 400 -17.87 -14.03 -2.21
N VAL A 401 -16.89 -14.76 -2.74
CA VAL A 401 -15.52 -14.79 -2.20
C VAL A 401 -14.49 -15.20 -3.26
N GLY A 402 -13.37 -14.47 -3.30
CA GLY A 402 -12.14 -14.91 -3.98
C GLY A 402 -11.14 -15.50 -2.98
N TRP A 403 -10.59 -16.67 -3.26
CA TRP A 403 -9.63 -17.34 -2.37
C TRP A 403 -8.20 -17.04 -2.82
N LEU A 404 -7.46 -16.30 -1.98
CA LEU A 404 -6.02 -16.09 -2.16
C LEU A 404 -5.27 -17.24 -1.49
N LEU A 405 -5.47 -18.44 -2.06
CA LEU A 405 -4.93 -19.71 -1.60
C LEU A 405 -4.50 -20.53 -2.83
N GLN A 406 -3.59 -21.46 -2.62
CA GLN A 406 -3.23 -22.47 -3.61
C GLN A 406 -4.14 -23.71 -3.46
N ASP A 407 -4.56 -24.31 -4.58
CA ASP A 407 -5.34 -25.54 -4.57
C ASP A 407 -4.42 -26.75 -4.34
N LEU A 408 -4.61 -27.43 -3.20
CA LEU A 408 -3.92 -28.67 -2.84
C LEU A 408 -4.88 -29.88 -2.78
N SER A 409 -6.02 -29.81 -3.47
CA SER A 409 -7.06 -30.84 -3.39
C SER A 409 -6.61 -32.23 -3.85
N ASP A 410 -5.69 -32.27 -4.82
CA ASP A 410 -5.13 -33.53 -5.35
C ASP A 410 -3.96 -34.08 -4.51
N VAL A 411 -3.58 -33.39 -3.43
CA VAL A 411 -2.50 -33.81 -2.54
C VAL A 411 -3.06 -34.58 -1.35
N THR A 412 -2.42 -35.70 -1.00
CA THR A 412 -2.69 -36.45 0.23
C THR A 412 -2.02 -35.72 1.41
N LEU A 413 -2.82 -35.03 2.21
CA LEU A 413 -2.38 -34.21 3.34
C LEU A 413 -2.90 -34.73 4.68
N GLU A 414 -3.92 -35.57 4.64
CA GLU A 414 -4.63 -36.12 5.77
C GLU A 414 -3.82 -37.24 6.41
N ALA A 415 -3.48 -37.09 7.68
CA ALA A 415 -2.82 -38.12 8.47
C ALA A 415 -3.62 -38.42 9.76
N PRO A 416 -3.59 -39.67 10.25
CA PRO A 416 -4.17 -40.03 11.55
C PRO A 416 -3.67 -39.12 12.68
N THR A 417 -4.52 -38.91 13.69
CA THR A 417 -4.22 -37.97 14.79
C THR A 417 -2.96 -38.36 15.56
N GLU A 418 -2.73 -39.65 15.78
CA GLU A 418 -1.59 -40.19 16.52
C GLU A 418 -0.25 -39.90 15.82
N GLU A 419 -0.18 -40.10 14.50
CA GLU A 419 1.01 -39.84 13.68
C GLU A 419 1.35 -38.34 13.63
N ARG A 420 0.33 -37.48 13.59
CA ARG A 420 0.52 -36.01 13.58
C ARG A 420 1.03 -35.49 14.91
N GLU A 421 0.50 -35.99 16.02
CA GLU A 421 0.95 -35.59 17.37
C GLU A 421 2.40 -36.01 17.62
N GLU A 422 2.82 -37.20 17.16
CA GLU A 422 4.20 -37.67 17.25
C GLU A 422 5.18 -36.83 16.41
N ALA A 423 4.82 -36.48 15.17
CA ALA A 423 5.64 -35.63 14.30
C ALA A 423 5.82 -34.19 14.83
N ILE A 424 4.77 -33.64 15.45
CA ILE A 424 4.83 -32.31 16.07
C ILE A 424 5.64 -32.33 17.38
N GLN A 425 5.47 -33.37 18.20
CA GLN A 425 6.17 -33.51 19.50
C GLN A 425 7.66 -33.83 19.36
N SER A 426 8.05 -34.56 18.31
CA SER A 426 9.47 -34.83 17.99
C SER A 426 10.19 -33.61 17.41
N GLY A 427 9.51 -32.48 17.22
CA GLY A 427 10.04 -31.26 16.61
C GLY A 427 10.24 -31.35 15.09
N GLY A 428 9.75 -32.42 14.46
CA GLY A 428 9.94 -32.71 13.03
C GLY A 428 8.91 -32.05 12.11
N ALA A 429 7.77 -31.56 12.62
CA ALA A 429 6.71 -30.95 11.80
C ALA A 429 5.88 -29.88 12.56
N HIS A 430 5.38 -28.87 11.84
CA HIS A 430 4.42 -27.89 12.36
C HIS A 430 2.96 -28.33 12.10
N TYR A 431 1.99 -27.92 12.93
CA TYR A 431 0.59 -28.37 12.77
C TYR A 431 -0.07 -27.96 11.43
N ALA A 432 0.50 -26.96 10.77
CA ALA A 432 0.08 -26.45 9.46
C ALA A 432 0.65 -27.25 8.28
N GLU A 433 1.48 -28.27 8.53
CA GLU A 433 2.13 -29.09 7.50
C GLU A 433 1.33 -30.37 7.18
N SER A 434 0.29 -30.67 7.94
CA SER A 434 -0.61 -31.81 7.70
C SER A 434 -2.04 -31.49 8.14
N LEU A 435 -3.02 -32.07 7.47
CA LEU A 435 -4.43 -31.93 7.81
C LEU A 435 -4.90 -33.11 8.67
N PRO A 436 -5.79 -32.89 9.65
CA PRO A 436 -6.51 -34.01 10.24
C PRO A 436 -7.54 -34.54 9.24
N VAL A 437 -7.81 -35.84 9.30
CA VAL A 437 -8.92 -36.46 8.58
C VAL A 437 -10.22 -35.70 8.90
N GLU A 438 -10.91 -35.26 7.86
CA GLU A 438 -12.19 -34.58 7.97
C GLU A 438 -13.28 -35.64 8.16
N TYR A 439 -13.91 -35.66 9.33
CA TYR A 439 -14.94 -36.64 9.65
C TYR A 439 -16.30 -36.10 9.24
N GLN A 440 -17.13 -36.95 8.62
CA GLN A 440 -18.53 -36.62 8.41
C GLN A 440 -19.25 -36.52 9.76
N PRO A 441 -19.98 -35.42 10.02
CA PRO A 441 -20.84 -35.29 11.19
C PRO A 441 -21.80 -36.48 11.32
N SER A 442 -21.96 -37.02 12.53
CA SER A 442 -23.05 -37.96 12.81
C SER A 442 -24.41 -37.26 12.67
N GLU A 443 -25.48 -38.03 12.46
CA GLU A 443 -26.85 -37.49 12.36
C GLU A 443 -27.21 -36.62 13.58
N GLN A 444 -26.90 -37.10 14.78
CA GLN A 444 -27.07 -36.34 16.04
C GLN A 444 -26.34 -34.99 16.04
N TYR A 445 -25.21 -34.89 15.34
CA TYR A 445 -24.43 -33.67 15.27
C TYR A 445 -24.96 -32.69 14.21
N GLN A 446 -25.56 -33.21 13.14
CA GLN A 446 -26.32 -32.40 12.18
C GLN A 446 -27.59 -31.85 12.84
N ASP A 447 -28.31 -32.64 13.64
CA ASP A 447 -29.46 -32.17 14.41
C ASP A 447 -29.10 -31.03 15.37
N LEU A 448 -27.95 -31.15 16.05
CA LEU A 448 -27.43 -30.07 16.90
C LEU A 448 -27.16 -28.79 16.09
N PHE A 449 -26.58 -28.92 14.90
CA PHE A 449 -26.35 -27.79 14.02
C PHE A 449 -27.67 -27.13 13.59
N HIS A 450 -28.66 -27.91 13.15
CA HIS A 450 -29.96 -27.37 12.72
C HIS A 450 -30.68 -26.68 13.88
N ALA A 451 -30.70 -27.26 15.07
CA ALA A 451 -31.29 -26.65 16.26
C ALA A 451 -30.56 -25.36 16.66
N ALA A 452 -29.23 -25.36 16.62
CA ALA A 452 -28.42 -24.17 16.89
C ALA A 452 -28.67 -23.06 15.86
N LEU A 453 -28.79 -23.43 14.57
CA LEU A 453 -29.07 -22.47 13.50
C LEU A 453 -30.46 -21.86 13.64
N GLU A 454 -31.49 -22.68 13.88
CA GLU A 454 -32.87 -22.20 14.05
C GLU A 454 -33.00 -21.21 15.22
N THR A 455 -32.34 -21.52 16.34
CA THR A 455 -32.41 -20.69 17.56
C THR A 455 -31.53 -19.43 17.49
N SER A 456 -30.41 -19.46 16.76
CA SER A 456 -29.43 -18.36 16.74
C SER A 456 -29.45 -17.50 15.47
N ALA A 457 -30.14 -17.89 14.38
CA ALA A 457 -30.11 -17.18 13.10
C ALA A 457 -30.43 -15.68 13.22
N ALA A 458 -31.46 -15.30 13.98
CA ALA A 458 -31.80 -13.88 14.19
C ALA A 458 -30.76 -13.14 15.04
N ARG A 459 -30.08 -13.81 15.97
CA ARG A 459 -28.98 -13.24 16.76
C ARG A 459 -27.73 -13.03 15.89
N LEU A 460 -27.41 -14.00 15.03
CA LEU A 460 -26.32 -13.91 14.05
C LEU A 460 -26.57 -12.78 13.06
N ALA A 461 -27.77 -12.69 12.49
CA ALA A 461 -28.15 -11.61 11.57
C ALA A 461 -27.98 -10.22 12.20
N ARG A 462 -28.38 -10.06 13.48
CA ARG A 462 -28.14 -8.81 14.23
C ARG A 462 -26.65 -8.50 14.36
N ALA A 463 -25.83 -9.47 14.75
CA ALA A 463 -24.40 -9.26 14.91
C ALA A 463 -23.70 -8.97 13.58
N VAL A 464 -24.08 -9.65 12.49
CA VAL A 464 -23.60 -9.39 11.12
C VAL A 464 -23.94 -7.96 10.70
N GLY A 465 -25.21 -7.57 10.87
CA GLY A 465 -25.64 -6.22 10.51
C GLY A 465 -24.87 -5.16 11.31
N ALA A 466 -24.78 -5.33 12.64
CA ALA A 466 -24.07 -4.39 13.50
C ALA A 466 -22.59 -4.22 13.11
N VAL A 467 -21.85 -5.32 12.91
CA VAL A 467 -20.44 -5.22 12.51
C VAL A 467 -20.29 -4.62 11.11
N THR A 468 -21.21 -4.91 10.19
CA THR A 468 -21.19 -4.35 8.83
C THR A 468 -21.43 -2.85 8.84
N GLU A 469 -22.45 -2.37 9.57
CA GLU A 469 -22.73 -0.93 9.68
C GLU A 469 -21.59 -0.16 10.36
N ILE A 470 -20.95 -0.75 11.38
CA ILE A 470 -19.75 -0.16 12.01
C ILE A 470 -18.61 -0.05 10.99
N VAL A 471 -18.33 -1.13 10.24
CA VAL A 471 -17.29 -1.12 9.21
C VAL A 471 -17.58 -0.07 8.13
N LEU A 472 -18.82 0.00 7.64
CA LEU A 472 -19.22 0.98 6.63
C LEU A 472 -19.12 2.42 7.14
N ALA A 473 -19.42 2.67 8.42
CA ALA A 473 -19.28 3.99 9.03
C ALA A 473 -17.81 4.42 9.19
N GLU A 474 -16.91 3.49 9.51
CA GLU A 474 -15.50 3.78 9.82
C GLU A 474 -14.57 3.70 8.61
N ARG A 475 -14.94 2.94 7.57
CA ARG A 475 -14.07 2.60 6.40
C ARG A 475 -14.69 3.00 5.05
N SER A 476 -15.61 3.98 5.07
CA SER A 476 -16.26 4.55 3.87
C SER A 476 -15.26 5.27 2.96
N PRO A 477 -15.39 5.21 1.61
CA PRO A 477 -16.57 4.74 0.87
C PRO A 477 -16.53 3.30 0.35
N ARG A 478 -15.42 2.55 0.42
CA ARG A 478 -15.30 1.23 -0.24
C ARG A 478 -14.42 0.24 0.53
N PRO A 479 -14.88 -0.31 1.66
CA PRO A 479 -14.12 -1.34 2.37
C PRO A 479 -13.95 -2.60 1.51
N VAL A 480 -12.77 -3.22 1.61
CA VAL A 480 -12.42 -4.51 1.01
C VAL A 480 -12.40 -5.55 2.12
N LEU A 481 -13.35 -6.48 2.11
CA LEU A 481 -13.46 -7.51 3.14
C LEU A 481 -12.39 -8.59 2.89
N VAL A 482 -11.58 -8.89 3.91
CA VAL A 482 -10.54 -9.93 3.84
C VAL A 482 -10.74 -10.90 4.99
N SER A 483 -11.44 -11.98 4.73
CA SER A 483 -11.75 -13.01 5.71
C SER A 483 -10.56 -13.91 6.00
N LEU A 484 -10.32 -14.19 7.27
CA LEU A 484 -9.41 -15.26 7.67
C LEU A 484 -10.07 -16.60 7.38
N ALA A 485 -9.39 -17.45 6.60
CA ALA A 485 -9.96 -18.66 6.04
C ALA A 485 -10.64 -19.55 7.10
N ARG A 486 -11.80 -20.10 6.71
CA ARG A 486 -12.75 -20.88 7.53
C ARG A 486 -13.64 -20.05 8.44
N ALA A 487 -13.12 -19.55 9.56
CA ALA A 487 -13.99 -18.96 10.59
C ALA A 487 -14.51 -17.58 10.18
N GLY A 488 -13.68 -16.77 9.49
CA GLY A 488 -14.07 -15.48 8.95
C GLY A 488 -14.91 -15.58 7.68
N THR A 489 -14.67 -16.56 6.81
CA THR A 489 -15.27 -16.61 5.47
C THR A 489 -16.81 -16.54 5.46
N PRO A 490 -17.57 -17.34 6.25
CA PRO A 490 -19.03 -17.21 6.30
C PRO A 490 -19.47 -15.82 6.77
N VAL A 491 -18.71 -15.19 7.68
CA VAL A 491 -19.01 -13.85 8.19
C VAL A 491 -18.77 -12.80 7.11
N GLY A 492 -17.65 -12.86 6.39
CA GLY A 492 -17.38 -11.96 5.27
C GLY A 492 -18.44 -12.06 4.17
N VAL A 493 -18.91 -13.28 3.85
CA VAL A 493 -20.03 -13.48 2.91
C VAL A 493 -21.32 -12.84 3.45
N LEU A 494 -21.66 -13.06 4.72
CA LEU A 494 -22.86 -12.48 5.34
C LEU A 494 -22.79 -10.94 5.43
N MET A 495 -21.61 -10.37 5.71
CA MET A 495 -21.39 -8.92 5.69
C MET A 495 -21.60 -8.34 4.29
N ARG A 496 -21.06 -8.99 3.25
CA ARG A 496 -21.31 -8.60 1.85
C ARG A 496 -22.81 -8.66 1.52
N ARG A 497 -23.49 -9.76 1.88
CA ARG A 497 -24.94 -9.90 1.67
C ARG A 497 -25.74 -8.82 2.40
N TRP A 498 -25.35 -8.46 3.63
CA TRP A 498 -26.00 -7.38 4.38
C TRP A 498 -25.81 -6.02 3.70
N ALA A 499 -24.58 -5.68 3.30
CA ALA A 499 -24.28 -4.44 2.59
C ALA A 499 -25.05 -4.33 1.27
N GLN A 500 -25.17 -5.43 0.53
CA GLN A 500 -25.99 -5.50 -0.68
C GLN A 500 -27.49 -5.34 -0.37
N PHE A 501 -28.01 -6.02 0.66
CA PHE A 501 -29.40 -5.94 1.07
C PHE A 501 -29.81 -4.53 1.53
N ARG A 502 -28.99 -3.91 2.39
CA ARG A 502 -29.31 -2.65 3.07
C ARG A 502 -28.99 -1.42 2.24
N HIS A 503 -27.86 -1.44 1.54
CA HIS A 503 -27.29 -0.26 0.87
C HIS A 503 -27.10 -0.44 -0.64
N GLY A 504 -27.36 -1.63 -1.19
CA GLY A 504 -27.11 -1.94 -2.60
C GLY A 504 -25.63 -1.93 -2.96
N LEU A 505 -24.74 -2.09 -1.97
CA LEU A 505 -23.29 -2.06 -2.15
C LEU A 505 -22.75 -3.46 -2.44
N ASP A 506 -22.00 -3.56 -3.55
CA ASP A 506 -21.21 -4.74 -3.87
C ASP A 506 -19.78 -4.57 -3.35
N LEU A 507 -19.49 -5.20 -2.21
CA LEU A 507 -18.18 -5.11 -1.56
C LEU A 507 -17.24 -6.21 -2.08
N PRO A 508 -15.99 -5.88 -2.47
CA PRO A 508 -14.97 -6.89 -2.74
C PRO A 508 -14.73 -7.76 -1.49
N HIS A 509 -14.67 -9.08 -1.68
CA HIS A 509 -14.43 -10.01 -0.59
C HIS A 509 -13.43 -11.10 -0.98
N TYR A 510 -12.38 -11.24 -0.18
CA TYR A 510 -11.33 -12.25 -0.33
C TYR A 510 -11.18 -13.09 0.94
N ALA A 511 -10.68 -14.31 0.81
CA ALA A 511 -10.27 -15.15 1.92
C ALA A 511 -8.77 -15.45 1.85
N VAL A 512 -8.07 -15.27 2.98
CA VAL A 512 -6.61 -15.41 3.09
C VAL A 512 -6.23 -16.37 4.20
N SER A 513 -5.02 -16.93 4.11
CA SER A 513 -4.47 -17.76 5.17
C SER A 513 -3.84 -16.92 6.28
N ILE A 514 -4.09 -17.32 7.52
CA ILE A 514 -3.24 -16.99 8.68
C ILE A 514 -2.94 -18.25 9.47
N VAL A 515 -1.69 -18.41 9.88
CA VAL A 515 -1.22 -19.56 10.64
C VAL A 515 -0.54 -19.04 11.91
N ARG A 516 -1.09 -19.38 13.08
CA ARG A 516 -0.49 -19.02 14.36
C ARG A 516 0.95 -19.51 14.45
N GLY A 517 1.87 -18.62 14.84
CA GLY A 517 3.31 -18.88 14.93
C GLY A 517 4.05 -18.77 13.59
N ARG A 518 3.34 -18.51 12.49
CA ARG A 518 3.90 -18.32 11.14
C ARG A 518 3.42 -17.03 10.47
N GLY A 519 2.40 -16.37 11.01
CA GLY A 519 1.83 -15.14 10.47
C GLY A 519 0.77 -15.34 9.38
N ILE A 520 0.36 -14.21 8.81
CA ILE A 520 -0.51 -14.14 7.63
C ILE A 520 0.31 -14.37 6.36
N ASP A 521 -0.34 -14.88 5.32
CA ASP A 521 0.28 -15.08 4.01
C ASP A 521 0.74 -13.75 3.39
N ALA A 522 2.06 -13.57 3.31
CA ALA A 522 2.68 -12.37 2.75
C ALA A 522 2.43 -12.22 1.23
N ASN A 523 2.29 -13.32 0.49
CA ASN A 523 1.98 -13.25 -0.94
C ASN A 523 0.54 -12.77 -1.14
N ALA A 524 -0.39 -13.22 -0.29
CA ALA A 524 -1.77 -12.70 -0.31
C ALA A 524 -1.82 -11.20 0.02
N LEU A 525 -1.01 -10.72 0.97
CA LEU A 525 -0.89 -9.28 1.25
C LEU A 525 -0.32 -8.48 0.07
N ARG A 526 0.71 -8.99 -0.61
CA ARG A 526 1.25 -8.37 -1.84
C ARG A 526 0.17 -8.29 -2.91
N TRP A 527 -0.58 -9.38 -3.13
CA TRP A 527 -1.68 -9.39 -4.08
C TRP A 527 -2.73 -8.33 -3.71
N LEU A 528 -3.14 -8.26 -2.44
CA LEU A 528 -4.11 -7.27 -1.97
C LEU A 528 -3.62 -5.84 -2.19
N ALA A 529 -2.36 -5.54 -1.90
CA ALA A 529 -1.77 -4.21 -2.11
C ALA A 529 -1.59 -3.87 -3.60
N ASP A 530 -1.38 -4.86 -4.46
CA ASP A 530 -1.28 -4.68 -5.91
C ASP A 530 -2.67 -4.41 -6.55
N HIS A 531 -3.77 -4.79 -5.90
CA HIS A 531 -5.14 -4.68 -6.44
C HIS A 531 -6.07 -3.71 -5.70
N HIS A 532 -5.79 -3.42 -4.44
CA HIS A 532 -6.60 -2.58 -3.55
C HIS A 532 -5.70 -1.66 -2.72
N ASP A 533 -6.28 -0.57 -2.22
CA ASP A 533 -5.60 0.26 -1.23
C ASP A 533 -5.50 -0.49 0.11
N PRO A 534 -4.29 -0.68 0.69
CA PRO A 534 -4.15 -1.35 1.97
C PRO A 534 -5.00 -0.74 3.11
N ALA A 535 -5.29 0.56 3.05
CA ALA A 535 -6.10 1.25 4.05
C ALA A 535 -7.60 0.93 3.96
N ASP A 536 -8.07 0.43 2.80
CA ASP A 536 -9.45 0.01 2.59
C ASP A 536 -9.69 -1.44 3.03
N VAL A 537 -8.62 -2.21 3.32
CA VAL A 537 -8.71 -3.61 3.72
C VAL A 537 -9.18 -3.75 5.16
N VAL A 538 -10.21 -4.58 5.35
CA VAL A 538 -10.78 -4.93 6.65
C VAL A 538 -10.66 -6.43 6.86
N PHE A 539 -9.79 -6.84 7.79
CA PHE A 539 -9.68 -8.25 8.15
C PHE A 539 -10.91 -8.71 8.93
N VAL A 540 -11.48 -9.87 8.57
CA VAL A 540 -12.72 -10.41 9.14
C VAL A 540 -12.50 -11.79 9.75
N ASP A 541 -13.02 -12.01 10.96
CA ASP A 541 -13.06 -13.33 11.61
C ASP A 541 -14.42 -13.60 12.27
N GLY A 542 -14.69 -14.87 12.59
CA GLY A 542 -15.94 -15.31 13.16
C GLY A 542 -16.06 -15.09 14.67
N TRP A 543 -14.97 -15.25 15.41
CA TRP A 543 -15.02 -15.20 16.87
C TRP A 543 -13.64 -15.00 17.48
N THR A 544 -13.55 -14.23 18.56
CA THR A 544 -12.32 -14.12 19.36
C THR A 544 -12.60 -14.19 20.85
N GLY A 545 -12.00 -15.17 21.53
CA GLY A 545 -12.09 -15.29 22.99
C GLY A 545 -10.92 -14.66 23.72
N LYS A 546 -9.68 -14.84 23.24
CA LYS A 546 -8.48 -14.37 23.95
C LYS A 546 -7.49 -13.60 23.07
N GLY A 547 -7.95 -13.13 21.91
CA GLY A 547 -7.18 -12.27 21.00
C GLY A 547 -5.88 -12.90 20.50
N ALA A 548 -5.86 -14.22 20.29
CA ALA A 548 -4.68 -14.92 19.77
C ALA A 548 -4.41 -14.50 18.31
N ILE A 549 -5.44 -14.52 17.47
CA ILE A 549 -5.37 -14.12 16.07
C ILE A 549 -5.14 -12.61 15.93
N THR A 550 -5.79 -11.79 16.74
CA THR A 550 -5.58 -10.33 16.78
C THR A 550 -4.09 -9.98 16.98
N ARG A 551 -3.41 -10.63 17.93
CA ARG A 551 -1.97 -10.42 18.16
C ARG A 551 -1.09 -10.96 17.03
N GLU A 552 -1.43 -12.14 16.51
CA GLU A 552 -0.71 -12.76 15.39
C GLU A 552 -0.75 -11.87 14.15
N LEU A 553 -1.94 -11.38 13.79
CA LEU A 553 -2.16 -10.48 12.65
C LEU A 553 -1.34 -9.19 12.82
N ALA A 554 -1.47 -8.53 13.97
CA ALA A 554 -0.73 -7.30 14.24
C ALA A 554 0.79 -7.49 14.18
N ALA A 555 1.31 -8.62 14.66
CA ALA A 555 2.73 -8.94 14.57
C ALA A 555 3.16 -9.23 13.12
N ALA A 556 2.36 -9.99 12.37
CA ALA A 556 2.65 -10.36 11.00
C ALA A 556 2.63 -9.15 10.06
N LEU A 557 1.68 -8.22 10.23
CA LEU A 557 1.63 -6.99 9.43
C LEU A 557 2.85 -6.10 9.69
N ARG A 558 3.25 -5.88 10.94
CA ARG A 558 4.48 -5.13 11.24
C ARG A 558 5.73 -5.77 10.63
N ALA A 559 5.81 -7.10 10.65
CA ALA A 559 6.92 -7.82 10.03
C ALA A 559 6.91 -7.63 8.51
N PHE A 560 5.74 -7.75 7.88
CA PHE A 560 5.55 -7.54 6.45
C PHE A 560 5.91 -6.12 6.01
N GLU A 561 5.45 -5.09 6.73
CA GLU A 561 5.81 -3.68 6.44
C GLU A 561 7.33 -3.49 6.47
N ALA A 562 8.01 -4.09 7.45
CA ALA A 562 9.47 -3.98 7.57
C ALA A 562 10.23 -4.73 6.47
N THR A 563 9.71 -5.86 5.98
CA THR A 563 10.39 -6.67 4.94
C THR A 563 10.10 -6.20 3.52
N ASP A 564 8.87 -5.78 3.26
CA ASP A 564 8.37 -5.51 1.91
C ASP A 564 8.21 -4.02 1.60
N GLY A 565 8.20 -3.14 2.62
CA GLY A 565 8.03 -1.70 2.46
C GLY A 565 6.60 -1.28 2.06
N ILE A 566 5.66 -2.22 1.95
CA ILE A 566 4.24 -1.97 1.69
C ILE A 566 3.57 -1.61 3.02
N THR A 567 3.03 -0.40 3.13
CA THR A 567 2.40 0.13 4.35
C THR A 567 0.92 0.40 4.16
N GLY A 568 0.18 0.53 5.28
CA GLY A 568 -1.21 1.02 5.28
C GLY A 568 -2.27 -0.01 5.66
N PHE A 569 -1.92 -1.28 5.81
CA PHE A 569 -2.84 -2.28 6.36
C PHE A 569 -3.15 -2.01 7.83
N ASP A 570 -4.43 -1.90 8.19
CA ASP A 570 -4.83 -1.75 9.58
C ASP A 570 -4.84 -3.12 10.30
N PRO A 571 -4.10 -3.28 11.42
CA PRO A 571 -4.08 -4.53 12.16
C PRO A 571 -5.36 -4.81 12.96
N GLU A 572 -6.29 -3.87 13.03
CA GLU A 572 -7.59 -4.09 13.66
C GLU A 572 -8.44 -5.09 12.85
N ILE A 573 -8.92 -6.12 13.54
CA ILE A 573 -9.79 -7.14 12.97
C ILE A 573 -11.26 -6.88 13.34
N ALA A 574 -12.15 -6.99 12.36
CA ALA A 574 -13.59 -6.99 12.57
C ALA A 574 -14.05 -8.43 12.86
N VAL A 575 -14.84 -8.62 13.93
CA VAL A 575 -15.31 -9.96 14.31
C VAL A 575 -16.80 -10.00 14.55
N LEU A 576 -17.44 -11.12 14.23
CA LEU A 576 -18.86 -11.30 14.50
C LEU A 576 -19.14 -11.28 16.01
N ALA A 577 -18.36 -12.02 16.81
CA ALA A 577 -18.48 -12.06 18.27
C ALA A 577 -17.13 -11.97 18.97
N ASP A 578 -17.04 -11.12 20.00
CA ASP A 578 -15.85 -10.95 20.83
C ASP A 578 -16.21 -10.93 22.32
N PRO A 579 -16.48 -12.09 22.92
CA PRO A 579 -16.67 -12.20 24.37
C PRO A 579 -15.38 -12.00 25.18
N GLY A 580 -14.23 -11.86 24.50
CA GLY A 580 -12.93 -11.63 25.13
C GLY A 580 -12.56 -10.16 25.34
N SER A 581 -13.34 -9.24 24.79
CA SER A 581 -13.03 -7.81 24.69
C SER A 581 -11.64 -7.52 24.11
N CYS A 582 -11.30 -8.21 23.03
CA CYS A 582 -9.99 -8.17 22.36
C CYS A 582 -9.92 -7.19 21.17
N VAL A 583 -11.04 -6.77 20.60
CA VAL A 583 -11.12 -5.93 19.40
C VAL A 583 -12.11 -4.79 19.56
N ARG A 584 -11.91 -3.74 18.76
CA ARG A 584 -12.72 -2.51 18.75
C ARG A 584 -13.97 -2.64 17.87
N THR A 585 -13.87 -3.42 16.79
CA THR A 585 -14.95 -3.60 15.81
C THR A 585 -15.53 -5.00 15.93
N TYR A 586 -16.74 -5.09 16.48
CA TYR A 586 -17.41 -6.36 16.76
C TYR A 586 -18.92 -6.25 16.53
N GLY A 587 -19.56 -7.39 16.23
CA GLY A 587 -21.01 -7.49 16.12
C GLY A 587 -21.69 -7.64 17.48
N THR A 588 -21.10 -8.44 18.39
CA THR A 588 -21.61 -8.62 19.76
C THR A 588 -20.51 -9.04 20.73
N ARG A 589 -20.72 -8.78 22.03
CA ARG A 589 -19.91 -9.31 23.15
C ARG A 589 -20.45 -10.63 23.71
N ASP A 590 -21.57 -11.10 23.18
CA ASP A 590 -22.21 -12.31 23.64
C ASP A 590 -21.39 -13.57 23.34
N ASP A 591 -21.39 -14.52 24.26
CA ASP A 591 -20.81 -15.85 24.09
C ASP A 591 -21.89 -16.91 23.91
N PHE A 592 -22.07 -17.36 22.67
CA PHE A 592 -23.04 -18.39 22.28
C PHE A 592 -22.49 -19.28 21.17
N LEU A 593 -23.16 -20.40 20.90
CA LEU A 593 -22.74 -21.31 19.84
C LEU A 593 -23.02 -20.71 18.46
N ILE A 594 -21.98 -20.31 17.74
CA ILE A 594 -22.06 -19.94 16.32
C ILE A 594 -22.09 -21.25 15.51
N PRO A 595 -23.16 -21.56 14.74
CA PRO A 595 -23.31 -22.84 14.05
C PRO A 595 -22.18 -23.20 13.09
N SER A 596 -21.53 -22.20 12.47
CA SER A 596 -20.35 -22.42 11.61
C SER A 596 -19.15 -23.03 12.36
N ALA A 597 -19.15 -22.97 13.70
CA ALA A 597 -18.13 -23.63 14.51
C ALA A 597 -18.35 -25.14 14.68
N CYS A 598 -19.57 -25.65 14.41
CA CYS A 598 -19.96 -27.04 14.62
C CYS A 598 -19.33 -27.98 13.57
N LEU A 599 -19.59 -27.75 12.28
CA LEU A 599 -19.44 -28.78 11.26
C LEU A 599 -18.17 -28.69 10.40
N ASN A 600 -17.10 -28.06 10.89
CA ASN A 600 -15.84 -27.95 10.14
C ASN A 600 -16.03 -27.45 8.70
N SER A 601 -15.47 -28.16 7.69
CA SER A 601 -15.48 -27.76 6.28
C SER A 601 -16.89 -27.80 5.70
N THR A 602 -17.77 -28.67 6.17
CA THR A 602 -19.15 -28.82 5.66
C THR A 602 -20.10 -27.69 6.08
N VAL A 603 -19.59 -26.66 6.74
CA VAL A 603 -20.29 -25.38 6.96
C VAL A 603 -19.36 -24.18 6.72
N SER A 604 -18.22 -24.43 6.06
CA SER A 604 -17.24 -23.40 5.73
C SER A 604 -16.71 -23.52 4.30
N GLY A 605 -17.60 -23.79 3.35
CA GLY A 605 -17.31 -23.77 1.92
C GLY A 605 -16.60 -25.02 1.41
N LEU A 606 -16.62 -26.12 2.18
CA LEU A 606 -15.86 -27.36 1.98
C LEU A 606 -14.34 -27.17 1.95
N ILE A 607 -13.85 -26.07 2.52
CA ILE A 607 -12.42 -25.77 2.58
C ILE A 607 -11.78 -26.34 3.85
N SER A 608 -10.59 -26.92 3.70
CA SER A 608 -9.77 -27.39 4.81
C SER A 608 -9.22 -26.24 5.66
N ARG A 609 -8.41 -26.55 6.67
CA ARG A 609 -7.49 -25.52 7.21
C ARG A 609 -6.45 -25.19 6.16
N THR A 610 -5.85 -24.01 6.28
CA THR A 610 -4.74 -23.63 5.41
C THR A 610 -3.47 -24.39 5.80
N VAL A 611 -2.64 -24.63 4.80
CA VAL A 611 -1.47 -25.51 4.85
C VAL A 611 -0.26 -24.69 4.41
N LEU A 612 0.80 -24.76 5.20
CA LEU A 612 2.08 -24.15 4.91
C LEU A 612 3.16 -25.22 5.08
N ARG A 613 3.52 -25.87 3.97
CA ARG A 613 4.50 -26.95 3.90
C ARG A 613 5.52 -26.62 2.82
N ALA A 614 6.80 -26.51 3.19
CA ALA A 614 7.83 -25.95 2.31
C ALA A 614 8.13 -26.77 1.04
N ASP A 615 7.71 -28.04 0.98
CA ASP A 615 7.81 -28.91 -0.20
C ASP A 615 6.61 -28.78 -1.16
N LEU A 616 5.51 -28.15 -0.74
CA LEU A 616 4.29 -27.96 -1.54
C LEU A 616 3.99 -26.49 -1.87
N VAL A 617 4.32 -25.60 -0.93
CA VAL A 617 4.09 -24.16 -1.02
C VAL A 617 5.46 -23.50 -1.16
N GLY A 618 5.77 -23.00 -2.34
CA GLY A 618 6.99 -22.26 -2.62
C GLY A 618 7.00 -20.90 -1.92
N PRO A 619 8.16 -20.21 -1.87
CA PRO A 619 8.29 -18.91 -1.22
C PRO A 619 7.42 -17.80 -1.84
N HIS A 620 6.92 -18.03 -3.06
CA HIS A 620 6.11 -17.08 -3.83
C HIS A 620 4.66 -17.57 -4.06
N ASP A 621 4.32 -18.75 -3.56
CA ASP A 621 2.97 -19.29 -3.66
C ASP A 621 2.11 -18.77 -2.51
N PHE A 622 0.80 -18.69 -2.72
CA PHE A 622 -0.13 -18.58 -1.62
C PHE A 622 -0.07 -19.84 -0.76
N HIS A 623 -0.36 -19.71 0.52
CA HIS A 623 -0.60 -20.86 1.38
C HIS A 623 -1.70 -21.74 0.77
N GLY A 624 -1.57 -23.05 0.94
CA GLY A 624 -2.48 -24.00 0.30
C GLY A 624 -3.73 -24.31 1.11
N ALA A 625 -4.77 -24.79 0.46
CA ALA A 625 -5.89 -25.47 1.11
C ALA A 625 -6.49 -26.53 0.17
N LYS A 626 -7.28 -27.44 0.75
CA LYS A 626 -7.97 -28.52 0.05
C LYS A 626 -9.47 -28.24 0.02
N PHE A 627 -10.07 -28.51 -1.13
CA PHE A 627 -11.51 -28.50 -1.36
C PHE A 627 -12.05 -29.93 -1.34
N TYR A 628 -12.87 -30.24 -0.33
CA TYR A 628 -13.43 -31.58 -0.12
C TYR A 628 -14.67 -31.82 -1.00
N ARG A 629 -14.48 -31.95 -2.32
CA ARG A 629 -15.56 -32.19 -3.30
C ARG A 629 -16.42 -33.41 -2.96
N GLU A 630 -15.80 -34.44 -2.39
CA GLU A 630 -16.44 -35.68 -1.96
C GLU A 630 -17.44 -35.50 -0.81
N LEU A 631 -17.35 -34.39 -0.07
CA LEU A 631 -18.26 -34.05 1.02
C LEU A 631 -19.43 -33.14 0.58
N ALA A 632 -19.57 -32.86 -0.71
CA ALA A 632 -20.61 -31.97 -1.22
C ALA A 632 -22.05 -32.37 -0.84
N ALA A 633 -22.32 -33.68 -0.67
CA ALA A 633 -23.63 -34.16 -0.23
C ALA A 633 -23.97 -33.82 1.24
N ALA A 634 -22.97 -33.45 2.04
CA ALA A 634 -23.12 -33.07 3.43
C ALA A 634 -22.86 -31.57 3.66
N ASP A 635 -22.72 -30.78 2.58
CA ASP A 635 -22.45 -29.35 2.69
C ASP A 635 -23.68 -28.55 3.10
N LEU A 636 -23.54 -27.85 4.22
CA LEU A 636 -24.55 -26.99 4.84
C LEU A 636 -24.11 -25.52 4.81
N SER A 637 -23.04 -25.18 4.09
CA SER A 637 -22.56 -23.81 3.96
C SER A 637 -23.61 -22.89 3.31
N PRO A 638 -24.27 -23.27 2.20
CA PRO A 638 -25.34 -22.44 1.61
C PRO A 638 -26.55 -22.31 2.56
N ASP A 639 -27.01 -23.42 3.15
CA ASP A 639 -28.15 -23.43 4.08
C ASP A 639 -27.92 -22.53 5.29
N PHE A 640 -26.70 -22.53 5.84
CA PHE A 640 -26.29 -21.62 6.91
C PHE A 640 -26.41 -20.16 6.49
N LEU A 641 -25.82 -19.80 5.34
CA LEU A 641 -25.82 -18.43 4.85
C LEU A 641 -27.24 -17.94 4.55
N ASP A 642 -28.06 -18.78 3.92
CA ASP A 642 -29.43 -18.46 3.53
C ASP A 642 -30.34 -18.33 4.75
N ALA A 643 -30.22 -19.21 5.74
CA ALA A 643 -31.00 -19.14 6.97
C ALA A 643 -30.72 -17.86 7.78
N VAL A 644 -29.46 -17.39 7.82
CA VAL A 644 -29.11 -16.12 8.47
C VAL A 644 -29.57 -14.93 7.63
N SER A 645 -29.33 -14.97 6.31
CA SER A 645 -29.73 -13.88 5.40
C SER A 645 -31.25 -13.66 5.37
N ALA A 646 -32.03 -14.74 5.50
CA ALA A 646 -33.49 -14.68 5.57
C ALA A 646 -34.02 -13.87 6.77
N ARG A 647 -33.19 -13.63 7.80
CA ARG A 647 -33.56 -12.84 8.98
C ARG A 647 -33.20 -11.35 8.85
N PHE A 648 -32.54 -10.92 7.78
CA PHE A 648 -32.05 -9.53 7.66
C PHE A 648 -33.17 -8.49 7.76
N LEU A 649 -34.31 -8.74 7.11
CA LEU A 649 -35.46 -7.85 7.18
C LEU A 649 -36.01 -7.74 8.61
N ASP A 650 -36.12 -8.86 9.32
CA ASP A 650 -36.67 -8.92 10.68
C ASP A 650 -35.82 -8.14 11.71
N VAL A 651 -34.51 -8.03 11.45
CA VAL A 651 -33.56 -7.46 12.42
C VAL A 651 -33.11 -6.04 12.10
N THR A 652 -33.53 -5.46 10.96
CA THR A 652 -33.02 -4.17 10.45
C THR A 652 -33.11 -3.05 11.49
N ASP A 653 -34.28 -2.84 12.09
CA ASP A 653 -34.48 -1.78 13.10
C ASP A 653 -33.62 -2.00 14.36
N THR A 654 -33.41 -3.26 14.74
CA THR A 654 -32.58 -3.60 15.90
C THR A 654 -31.11 -3.37 15.59
N VAL A 655 -30.66 -3.68 14.37
CA VAL A 655 -29.30 -3.40 13.91
C VAL A 655 -29.02 -1.91 13.89
N ASP A 656 -29.94 -1.09 13.37
CA ASP A 656 -29.76 0.37 13.31
C ASP A 656 -29.58 0.96 14.73
N ALA A 657 -30.38 0.49 15.70
CA ALA A 657 -30.23 0.90 17.10
C ALA A 657 -28.90 0.42 17.71
N GLN A 658 -28.57 -0.86 17.52
CA GLN A 658 -27.35 -1.47 18.08
C GLN A 658 -26.07 -0.84 17.49
N ALA A 659 -26.02 -0.62 16.18
CA ALA A 659 -24.88 0.01 15.52
C ALA A 659 -24.69 1.45 16.01
N LYS A 660 -25.78 2.22 16.16
CA LYS A 660 -25.74 3.57 16.72
C LYS A 660 -25.19 3.58 18.15
N ASP A 661 -25.68 2.67 19.00
CA ASP A 661 -25.22 2.57 20.39
C ASP A 661 -23.73 2.21 20.43
N LEU A 662 -23.30 1.21 19.65
CA LEU A 662 -21.89 0.80 19.56
C LEU A 662 -20.99 1.92 19.02
N LEU A 663 -21.39 2.64 17.97
CA LEU A 663 -20.63 3.77 17.42
C LEU A 663 -20.45 4.91 18.43
N SER A 664 -21.39 5.07 19.36
CA SER A 664 -21.32 6.09 20.42
C SER A 664 -20.60 5.65 21.70
N ALA A 665 -20.38 4.35 21.88
CA ALA A 665 -19.76 3.77 23.07
C ALA A 665 -18.23 3.78 22.98
N ASP A 666 -17.56 3.77 24.14
CA ASP A 666 -16.14 3.43 24.21
C ASP A 666 -15.96 1.93 23.94
N ARG A 667 -15.36 1.61 22.79
CA ARG A 667 -15.09 0.25 22.34
C ARG A 667 -13.63 -0.15 22.48
N THR A 668 -12.84 0.56 23.30
CA THR A 668 -11.44 0.24 23.54
C THR A 668 -11.29 -1.19 24.06
N PRO A 669 -10.44 -2.05 23.44
CA PRO A 669 -10.20 -3.41 23.91
C PRO A 669 -9.67 -3.45 25.34
N THR A 670 -10.34 -4.20 26.22
CA THR A 670 -9.95 -4.36 27.63
C THR A 670 -9.10 -5.61 27.89
N TRP A 671 -9.11 -6.57 26.95
CA TRP A 671 -8.41 -7.86 27.06
C TRP A 671 -8.81 -8.71 28.28
N GLU A 672 -10.02 -8.52 28.79
CA GLU A 672 -10.55 -9.26 29.94
C GLU A 672 -10.50 -10.77 29.74
N GLY A 673 -10.71 -11.23 28.51
CA GLY A 673 -10.68 -12.63 28.15
C GLY A 673 -9.30 -13.26 28.33
N TRP A 674 -8.23 -12.51 28.04
CA TRP A 674 -6.86 -12.96 28.27
C TRP A 674 -6.54 -13.08 29.76
N ALA A 675 -6.88 -12.05 30.54
CA ALA A 675 -6.69 -12.04 31.98
C ALA A 675 -7.44 -13.20 32.67
N ALA A 676 -8.67 -13.49 32.22
CA ALA A 676 -9.42 -14.63 32.74
C ALA A 676 -8.77 -15.98 32.40
N VAL A 677 -8.23 -16.13 31.19
CA VAL A 677 -7.54 -17.36 30.78
C VAL A 677 -6.24 -17.57 31.58
N GLU A 678 -5.47 -16.51 31.85
CA GLU A 678 -4.28 -16.58 32.70
C GLU A 678 -4.64 -17.01 34.13
N ARG A 679 -5.62 -16.33 34.74
CA ARG A 679 -6.11 -16.67 36.08
C ARG A 679 -6.59 -18.12 36.17
N ILE A 680 -7.41 -18.59 35.23
CA ILE A 680 -7.90 -19.97 35.20
C ILE A 680 -6.75 -20.95 35.04
N SER A 681 -5.77 -20.63 34.18
CA SER A 681 -4.59 -21.48 33.98
C SER A 681 -3.76 -21.64 35.26
N GLU A 682 -3.66 -20.59 36.08
CA GLU A 682 -2.97 -20.62 37.37
C GLU A 682 -3.78 -21.34 38.46
N GLU A 683 -5.05 -20.96 38.64
CA GLU A 683 -5.94 -21.49 39.69
C GLU A 683 -6.13 -23.00 39.58
N TYR A 684 -6.20 -23.52 38.36
CA TYR A 684 -6.40 -24.94 38.09
C TYR A 684 -5.08 -25.70 37.84
N GLY A 685 -3.92 -25.06 38.06
CA GLY A 685 -2.60 -25.70 37.95
C GLY A 685 -2.25 -26.22 36.54
N ILE A 686 -2.83 -25.61 35.49
CA ILE A 686 -2.63 -26.00 34.10
C ILE A 686 -1.30 -25.45 33.58
N HIS A 687 -0.94 -24.22 33.98
CA HIS A 687 0.29 -23.50 33.58
C HIS A 687 0.54 -23.41 32.05
N ASP A 688 -0.50 -23.59 31.24
CA ASP A 688 -0.49 -23.38 29.80
C ASP A 688 -1.86 -22.85 29.35
N VAL A 689 -1.90 -21.57 28.98
CA VAL A 689 -3.09 -20.90 28.47
C VAL A 689 -3.66 -21.55 27.21
N ASN A 690 -2.91 -22.39 26.49
CA ASN A 690 -3.40 -23.12 25.32
C ASN A 690 -4.37 -24.26 25.66
N LEU A 691 -4.30 -24.77 26.89
CA LEU A 691 -5.18 -25.83 27.41
C LEU A 691 -6.48 -25.28 28.01
N VAL A 692 -6.58 -23.96 28.15
CA VAL A 692 -7.80 -23.23 28.52
C VAL A 692 -8.49 -22.76 27.23
N LYS A 693 -9.70 -23.27 26.99
CA LYS A 693 -10.49 -23.04 25.77
C LYS A 693 -11.74 -22.22 26.08
N PRO A 694 -11.64 -20.89 26.00
CA PRO A 694 -12.73 -20.02 26.40
C PRO A 694 -13.85 -19.98 25.37
N GLY A 695 -15.09 -19.86 25.82
CA GLY A 695 -16.26 -19.70 24.96
C GLY A 695 -17.02 -20.99 24.70
N VAL A 696 -18.30 -20.84 24.35
CA VAL A 696 -19.20 -21.96 24.07
C VAL A 696 -18.67 -22.83 22.92
N GLY A 697 -18.33 -22.22 21.78
CA GLY A 697 -17.87 -22.95 20.59
C GLY A 697 -16.57 -23.72 20.81
N GLU A 698 -15.58 -23.12 21.48
CA GLU A 698 -14.32 -23.79 21.80
C GLU A 698 -14.52 -24.90 22.85
N THR A 699 -15.39 -24.69 23.84
CA THR A 699 -15.74 -25.72 24.82
C THR A 699 -16.42 -26.92 24.14
N THR A 700 -17.37 -26.68 23.22
CA THR A 700 -17.98 -27.74 22.40
C THR A 700 -16.92 -28.49 21.60
N ARG A 701 -15.94 -27.81 20.99
CA ARG A 701 -14.83 -28.47 20.28
C ARG A 701 -13.97 -29.33 21.19
N VAL A 702 -13.69 -28.89 22.42
CA VAL A 702 -13.00 -29.71 23.43
C VAL A 702 -13.81 -30.97 23.73
N MET A 703 -15.10 -30.79 24.04
CA MET A 703 -16.00 -31.91 24.35
C MET A 703 -16.16 -32.90 23.21
N LEU A 704 -15.84 -32.53 21.97
CA LEU A 704 -16.01 -33.44 20.83
C LEU A 704 -14.68 -34.06 20.39
N ARG A 705 -13.57 -33.33 20.50
CA ARG A 705 -12.34 -33.64 19.75
C ARG A 705 -11.08 -33.71 20.61
N ARG A 706 -11.20 -33.50 21.93
CA ARG A 706 -10.08 -33.52 22.87
C ARG A 706 -10.44 -34.40 24.07
N VAL A 707 -9.46 -34.62 24.94
CA VAL A 707 -9.64 -35.24 26.26
C VAL A 707 -10.07 -34.12 27.23
N PRO A 708 -11.37 -33.99 27.52
CA PRO A 708 -11.85 -32.90 28.35
C PRO A 708 -11.58 -33.22 29.83
N TRP A 709 -11.12 -32.23 30.59
CA TRP A 709 -10.93 -32.38 32.03
C TRP A 709 -12.12 -31.85 32.83
N LYS A 710 -12.54 -30.61 32.55
CA LYS A 710 -13.59 -29.92 33.28
C LYS A 710 -14.19 -28.82 32.41
N VAL A 711 -15.45 -28.49 32.62
CA VAL A 711 -16.10 -27.29 32.07
C VAL A 711 -16.35 -26.32 33.21
N LEU A 712 -15.88 -25.08 33.06
CA LEU A 712 -16.26 -23.98 33.92
C LEU A 712 -17.46 -23.27 33.30
N ALA A 713 -18.58 -23.21 33.99
CA ALA A 713 -19.81 -22.57 33.55
C ALA A 713 -20.01 -21.29 34.33
N ARG A 714 -20.39 -20.18 33.67
CA ARG A 714 -20.80 -18.97 34.37
C ARG A 714 -22.03 -19.28 35.23
N THR A 715 -22.05 -18.85 36.48
CA THR A 715 -23.24 -18.97 37.33
C THR A 715 -24.44 -18.30 36.64
N GLY A 716 -25.55 -19.05 36.50
CA GLY A 716 -26.73 -18.57 35.80
C GLY A 716 -26.63 -18.60 34.27
N ALA A 717 -25.62 -19.29 33.69
CA ALA A 717 -25.59 -19.57 32.26
C ALA A 717 -26.88 -20.31 31.85
N GLY A 718 -27.70 -19.64 31.04
CA GLY A 718 -29.00 -20.09 30.58
C GLY A 718 -28.92 -21.12 29.46
N ALA A 719 -29.90 -21.09 28.55
CA ALA A 719 -30.04 -22.07 27.46
C ALA A 719 -28.81 -22.16 26.52
N ASP A 720 -28.00 -21.10 26.43
CA ASP A 720 -26.77 -21.05 25.62
C ASP A 720 -25.72 -22.11 26.04
N LEU A 721 -25.88 -22.76 27.20
CA LEU A 721 -24.98 -23.82 27.71
C LEU A 721 -25.56 -25.24 27.63
N ASP A 722 -26.84 -25.41 27.29
CA ASP A 722 -27.53 -26.70 27.48
C ASP A 722 -26.91 -27.85 26.65
N HIS A 723 -26.43 -27.57 25.44
CA HIS A 723 -25.72 -28.57 24.63
C HIS A 723 -24.35 -28.94 25.22
N VAL A 724 -23.63 -28.00 25.83
CA VAL A 724 -22.36 -28.30 26.51
C VAL A 724 -22.61 -29.16 27.74
N ARG A 725 -23.66 -28.88 28.52
CA ARG A 725 -24.07 -29.70 29.67
C ARG A 725 -24.39 -31.12 29.24
N LEU A 726 -25.15 -31.29 28.15
CA LEU A 726 -25.47 -32.60 27.58
C LEU A 726 -24.21 -33.36 27.15
N LEU A 727 -23.29 -32.71 26.43
CA LEU A 727 -22.03 -33.33 25.99
C LEU A 727 -21.13 -33.70 27.18
N ALA A 728 -21.06 -32.83 28.19
CA ALA A 728 -20.30 -33.07 29.39
C ALA A 728 -20.85 -34.27 30.18
N GLU A 729 -22.18 -34.37 30.33
CA GLU A 729 -22.86 -35.51 30.95
C GLU A 729 -22.54 -36.83 30.20
N GLN A 730 -22.68 -36.83 28.87
CA GLN A 730 -22.39 -38.00 28.03
C GLN A 730 -20.94 -38.49 28.15
N ARG A 731 -19.99 -37.56 28.33
CA ARG A 731 -18.56 -37.86 28.48
C ARG A 731 -18.09 -38.02 29.93
N GLY A 732 -18.97 -37.84 30.91
CA GLY A 732 -18.61 -37.88 32.32
C GLY A 732 -17.66 -36.76 32.75
N VAL A 733 -17.72 -35.60 32.07
CA VAL A 733 -16.88 -34.43 32.37
C VAL A 733 -17.60 -33.55 33.39
N PRO A 734 -16.97 -33.20 34.52
CA PRO A 734 -17.60 -32.33 35.52
C PRO A 734 -17.82 -30.91 34.96
N VAL A 735 -18.99 -30.35 35.26
CA VAL A 735 -19.33 -28.95 35.02
C VAL A 735 -19.34 -28.23 36.36
N GLU A 736 -18.47 -27.22 36.51
CA GLU A 736 -18.32 -26.43 37.74
C GLU A 736 -18.82 -25.01 37.50
N GLU A 737 -19.68 -24.50 38.38
CA GLU A 737 -20.18 -23.13 38.29
C GLU A 737 -19.20 -22.12 38.91
N VAL A 738 -18.92 -21.05 38.17
CA VAL A 738 -17.98 -19.98 38.55
C VAL A 738 -18.66 -18.63 38.35
N ALA A 739 -18.58 -17.75 39.35
CA ALA A 739 -19.27 -16.46 39.32
C ALA A 739 -18.65 -15.45 38.33
N ASP A 740 -17.33 -15.30 38.34
CA ASP A 740 -16.63 -14.25 37.61
C ASP A 740 -15.99 -14.77 36.31
N LEU A 741 -16.82 -15.13 35.33
CA LEU A 741 -16.35 -15.64 34.04
C LEU A 741 -16.77 -14.70 32.89
N PRO A 742 -15.84 -14.12 32.09
CA PRO A 742 -16.23 -13.25 30.95
C PRO A 742 -16.86 -14.03 29.79
N TYR A 743 -16.83 -15.37 29.86
CA TYR A 743 -17.49 -16.28 28.93
C TYR A 743 -18.69 -16.96 29.57
N THR A 744 -19.60 -17.51 28.76
CA THR A 744 -20.68 -18.40 29.21
C THR A 744 -20.10 -19.71 29.74
N CYS A 745 -19.05 -20.24 29.10
CA CYS A 745 -18.25 -21.33 29.64
C CYS A 745 -16.80 -21.35 29.15
N VAL A 746 -15.97 -22.16 29.82
CA VAL A 746 -14.59 -22.45 29.44
C VAL A 746 -14.35 -23.95 29.55
N GLY A 747 -13.85 -24.57 28.48
CA GLY A 747 -13.40 -25.95 28.47
C GLY A 747 -11.94 -26.06 28.89
N LEU A 748 -11.65 -26.94 29.85
CA LEU A 748 -10.29 -27.25 30.28
C LEU A 748 -9.85 -28.59 29.70
N ILE A 749 -8.64 -28.63 29.13
CA ILE A 749 -8.00 -29.84 28.63
C ILE A 749 -7.04 -30.36 29.70
N HIS A 750 -6.98 -31.69 29.88
CA HIS A 750 -6.11 -32.28 30.91
C HIS A 750 -4.61 -32.10 30.56
N PRO A 751 -3.79 -31.52 31.45
CA PRO A 751 -2.37 -31.26 31.16
C PRO A 751 -1.51 -32.52 31.05
N GLN A 752 -1.91 -33.63 31.68
CA GLN A 752 -1.15 -34.91 31.67
C GLN A 752 -1.68 -35.98 30.68
N TYR A 753 -2.85 -35.78 30.05
CA TYR A 753 -3.45 -36.75 29.12
C TYR A 753 -3.55 -36.14 27.72
N THR A 754 -2.40 -35.97 27.08
CA THR A 754 -2.25 -35.49 25.70
C THR A 754 -1.89 -36.61 24.73
N ARG A 755 -2.15 -37.88 25.07
CA ARG A 755 -1.93 -39.04 24.16
C ARG A 755 -3.17 -39.91 24.04
N GLY A 756 -3.73 -40.02 22.83
CA GLY A 756 -4.46 -41.20 22.31
C GLY A 756 -5.55 -41.86 23.19
N ALA A 757 -6.09 -41.19 24.20
CA ALA A 757 -6.87 -41.84 25.27
C ALA A 757 -8.39 -41.74 25.12
N THR A 758 -8.89 -41.61 23.89
CA THR A 758 -10.29 -41.91 23.59
C THR A 758 -10.37 -43.32 23.01
N GLY A 759 -10.98 -44.24 23.75
CA GLY A 759 -11.44 -45.50 23.16
C GLY A 759 -12.41 -45.22 22.01
N ALA A 760 -12.70 -46.22 21.17
CA ALA A 760 -13.64 -46.09 20.04
C ALA A 760 -15.06 -45.62 20.44
N ASP A 761 -15.34 -45.51 21.74
CA ASP A 761 -16.57 -45.03 22.37
C ASP A 761 -16.50 -43.60 22.93
N GLY A 762 -15.37 -42.88 22.79
CA GLY A 762 -15.24 -41.47 23.16
C GLY A 762 -15.21 -41.17 24.67
N LYS A 763 -15.02 -42.19 25.52
CA LYS A 763 -14.89 -42.03 26.98
C LYS A 763 -13.43 -41.87 27.39
N ALA A 764 -13.20 -41.08 28.44
CA ALA A 764 -11.90 -41.05 29.12
C ALA A 764 -11.63 -42.42 29.77
N VAL A 765 -10.44 -42.99 29.53
CA VAL A 765 -10.01 -44.21 30.24
C VAL A 765 -10.03 -43.90 31.74
N THR A 766 -10.92 -44.58 32.46
CA THR A 766 -11.06 -44.44 33.91
C THR A 766 -9.89 -45.16 34.57
N LEU A 767 -9.28 -44.54 35.60
CA LEU A 767 -8.31 -45.19 36.49
C LEU A 767 -8.95 -46.35 37.25
#